data_AF-A0A429B9R2-F1
#
_entry.id   AF-A0A429B9R2-F1
#
_cell.length_a   1.000
_cell.length_b   1.000
_cell.length_c   1.000
_cell.angle_alpha   90.00
_cell.angle_beta   90.00
_cell.angle_gamma   90.00
#
_symmetry.space_group_name_H-M   'P 1'
#
loop_
_entity.id
_entity.type
_entity.pdbx_description
1 polymer ?
#
loop_
_entity_poly.entity_id
_entity_poly.type
_entity_poly.pdbx_seq_one_letter_code
_entity_poly.pdbx_strand_id
1 'polypeptide(L)'
;MIKRLSVILAGLSCLLGMITPAQAATPELSAHFSVPSVDGTLDGSLLTRLLGLIDLAESGSTLRVATYVLELRVVKDKLVAAHARGVDVQVVSEGSDHDPLLDELAAAGVPVTLCDMGCNGPDTDINHHKFFVFSRLTDGRTDVVVQSSQNLSPENGLHQNMLISSGDAGLAEGYRQVFDTLVSRVRTTWRAPFTATSGKVTVWMEPRDTAYDQATYGSADLVAAMIRDVGCPGTIRVVQSQFATDRPLVIAELKAKKQQGCTVQVLVSEGNQTVATAQELAKGGIVVNTYRPGGCRYPAGGTCEADGLHSKIILVDGPSAAAGGAQRRYAYTGSHNLNRGSLTASDDSFVRIDDAAVYAAYDADFTAMLDEVIKFVPAAYPRAGLQMAANGPDDQRAPRAAAMRAGYTAVTWEDDRDRTSVDGTEVYARIYRDGQPVTGPVKVSMGGVGCATGWNHVQPSAGVDDAGNAYVAWAEDGDCRGEHNIAVRRLSPSGTLSAAVWANNPQWSGDQTRPRIAVRGDGGFTVVWEDAPTGTVRAAGYASLTSRTFGPLQVATGDRPDVAVDGAGTATVVWQQAPDVYGRRISATGTTVAPATKINTNAAGQHLAPAVATTPGGESVVVWSDNVAVTGGDVTTVWRVRMRGLTPSLGGRFAETPVAYGKFAPNTVSDGGKEYPPLCGKVGTADRCAVQGSPSVAVDDSGRFVVGWTESDMWNSGRSYEVYARGFNADGTTTGRFPCERMNPNTAGDQSGTAVAADAAGFHLFYAEDFDVNGYADVVARTGFTNTGF
;
A
#
# COMPACT_ATOMS: atom_id res chain seq x y z
N MET A 1 -10.80 66.30 -80.55
CA MET A 1 -10.89 65.37 -81.71
C MET A 1 -10.29 64.03 -81.31
N ILE A 2 -11.06 62.95 -81.49
CA ILE A 2 -10.63 61.58 -81.85
C ILE A 2 -9.75 60.85 -80.80
N LYS A 3 -10.41 60.05 -79.94
CA LYS A 3 -10.50 58.57 -79.94
C LYS A 3 -9.25 57.83 -79.42
N ARG A 4 -9.48 57.12 -78.31
CA ARG A 4 -8.70 55.98 -77.82
C ARG A 4 -8.74 54.82 -78.82
N LEU A 5 -7.60 54.17 -79.07
CA LEU A 5 -7.51 52.70 -79.02
C LEU A 5 -6.06 52.24 -78.83
N SER A 6 -5.94 51.22 -78.00
CA SER A 6 -4.75 50.58 -77.45
C SER A 6 -3.95 49.76 -78.45
N VAL A 7 -2.64 49.60 -78.20
CA VAL A 7 -1.86 48.43 -78.60
C VAL A 7 -0.99 47.99 -77.41
N ILE A 8 -1.10 46.71 -77.09
CA ILE A 8 -0.37 45.98 -76.05
C ILE A 8 0.98 45.54 -76.61
N LEU A 9 2.07 45.75 -75.87
CA LEU A 9 3.33 45.03 -76.08
C LEU A 9 3.80 44.45 -74.73
N ALA A 10 3.99 43.14 -74.72
CA ALA A 10 4.36 42.33 -73.57
C ALA A 10 5.81 42.60 -73.12
N GLY A 11 6.00 42.77 -71.81
CA GLY A 11 7.30 42.83 -71.17
C GLY A 11 7.42 41.72 -70.13
N LEU A 12 8.32 40.77 -70.40
CA LEU A 12 8.71 39.66 -69.54
C LEU A 12 9.38 40.22 -68.26
N SER A 13 8.81 40.00 -67.08
CA SER A 13 9.44 40.31 -65.79
C SER A 13 9.66 39.02 -65.00
N CYS A 14 10.92 38.79 -64.66
CA CYS A 14 11.41 37.67 -63.88
C CYS A 14 10.97 37.83 -62.42
N LEU A 15 10.08 36.97 -61.92
CA LEU A 15 9.80 36.86 -60.48
C LEU A 15 10.90 36.02 -59.83
N LEU A 16 11.83 36.66 -59.12
CA LEU A 16 12.52 36.00 -58.01
C LEU A 16 11.49 35.85 -56.88
N GLY A 17 11.00 34.62 -56.68
CA GLY A 17 10.25 34.27 -55.48
C GLY A 17 11.16 34.44 -54.26
N MET A 18 10.79 35.34 -53.35
CA MET A 18 11.37 35.37 -52.01
C MET A 18 10.95 34.05 -51.32
N ILE A 19 11.91 33.15 -51.15
CA ILE A 19 11.74 31.98 -50.28
C ILE A 19 11.70 32.52 -48.86
N THR A 20 10.51 32.67 -48.30
CA THR A 20 10.36 32.81 -46.84
C THR A 20 10.89 31.52 -46.20
N PRO A 21 11.87 31.57 -45.29
CA PRO A 21 12.28 30.37 -44.58
C PRO A 21 11.06 29.80 -43.85
N ALA A 22 10.81 28.51 -44.03
CA ALA A 22 9.80 27.80 -43.26
C ALA A 22 10.11 28.03 -41.78
N GLN A 23 9.13 28.58 -41.05
CA GLN A 23 9.24 28.75 -39.61
C GLN A 23 9.45 27.35 -39.01
N ALA A 24 10.59 27.13 -38.34
CA ALA A 24 10.87 25.86 -37.68
C ALA A 24 9.70 25.51 -36.76
N ALA A 25 9.12 24.33 -36.95
CA ALA A 25 8.04 23.85 -36.09
C ALA A 25 8.50 23.93 -34.63
N THR A 26 7.67 24.49 -33.76
CA THR A 26 8.00 24.56 -32.33
C THR A 26 8.03 23.15 -31.78
N PRO A 27 9.05 22.73 -31.02
CA PRO A 27 9.09 21.40 -30.43
C PRO A 27 7.82 21.09 -29.64
N GLU A 28 7.16 19.98 -29.97
CA GLU A 28 5.94 19.51 -29.33
C GLU A 28 6.24 18.32 -28.40
N LEU A 29 5.69 18.36 -27.19
CA LEU A 29 5.78 17.29 -26.19
C LEU A 29 4.39 16.77 -25.86
N SER A 30 4.25 15.47 -25.73
CA SER A 30 3.01 14.83 -25.27
C SER A 30 3.29 13.59 -24.43
N ALA A 31 2.53 13.43 -23.35
CA ALA A 31 2.57 12.26 -22.49
C ALA A 31 1.32 11.40 -22.72
N HIS A 32 1.52 10.09 -22.74
CA HIS A 32 0.49 9.10 -22.97
C HIS A 32 0.64 7.99 -21.92
N PHE A 33 -0.49 7.40 -21.55
CA PHE A 33 -0.55 6.40 -20.49
C PHE A 33 -1.43 5.25 -20.95
N SER A 34 -1.08 4.03 -20.53
CA SER A 34 -2.01 2.90 -20.56
C SER A 34 -2.65 2.76 -19.19
N VAL A 35 -3.97 2.58 -19.18
CA VAL A 35 -4.79 2.49 -17.97
C VAL A 35 -5.54 1.15 -18.04
N PRO A 36 -4.91 0.03 -17.62
CA PRO A 36 -5.57 -1.27 -17.59
C PRO A 36 -6.85 -1.18 -16.76
N SER A 37 -7.90 -1.90 -17.18
CA SER A 37 -9.07 -2.04 -16.33
C SER A 37 -8.76 -2.96 -15.18
N VAL A 38 -9.46 -2.76 -14.08
CA VAL A 38 -9.07 -3.40 -12.82
C VAL A 38 -9.66 -4.80 -12.65
N ASP A 39 -10.37 -5.30 -13.66
CA ASP A 39 -10.59 -6.74 -13.84
C ASP A 39 -9.35 -7.46 -14.40
N GLY A 40 -8.25 -6.74 -14.65
CA GLY A 40 -7.00 -7.27 -15.19
C GLY A 40 -6.91 -7.20 -16.71
N THR A 41 -7.87 -6.58 -17.40
CA THR A 41 -7.76 -6.38 -18.85
C THR A 41 -6.69 -5.34 -19.16
N LEU A 42 -5.70 -5.75 -19.95
CA LEU A 42 -4.59 -4.90 -20.38
C LEU A 42 -5.06 -3.82 -21.36
N ASP A 43 -4.51 -2.61 -21.24
CA ASP A 43 -4.78 -1.49 -22.14
C ASP A 43 -3.71 -1.37 -23.25
N GLY A 44 -4.06 -1.77 -24.47
CA GLY A 44 -3.18 -1.70 -25.65
C GLY A 44 -3.01 -0.31 -26.27
N SER A 45 -3.46 0.77 -25.63
CA SER A 45 -3.42 2.14 -26.17
C SER A 45 -2.01 2.62 -26.54
N LEU A 46 -1.02 2.36 -25.68
CA LEU A 46 0.38 2.72 -25.94
C LEU A 46 0.99 1.94 -27.11
N LEU A 47 0.75 0.63 -27.18
CA LEU A 47 1.17 -0.18 -28.31
C LEU A 47 0.53 0.32 -29.61
N THR A 48 -0.77 0.58 -29.61
CA THR A 48 -1.50 1.10 -30.79
C THR A 48 -0.86 2.39 -31.29
N ARG A 49 -0.51 3.28 -30.37
CA ARG A 49 0.17 4.54 -30.67
C ARG A 49 1.55 4.32 -31.28
N LEU A 50 2.35 3.42 -30.71
CA LEU A 50 3.67 3.07 -31.24
C LEU A 50 3.58 2.48 -32.66
N LEU A 51 2.68 1.53 -32.88
CA LEU A 51 2.46 0.92 -34.20
C LEU A 51 2.06 1.98 -35.25
N GLY A 52 1.23 2.95 -34.86
CA GLY A 52 0.87 4.09 -35.71
C GLY A 52 2.06 4.98 -36.09
N LEU A 53 3.00 5.23 -35.17
CA LEU A 53 4.23 5.96 -35.50
C LEU A 53 5.12 5.19 -36.49
N ILE A 54 5.23 3.86 -36.32
CA ILE A 54 5.97 3.00 -37.26
C ILE A 54 5.32 3.00 -38.65
N ASP A 55 4.00 3.00 -38.73
CA ASP A 55 3.27 3.13 -40.00
C ASP A 55 3.54 4.47 -40.69
N LEU A 56 3.66 5.54 -39.89
CA LEU A 56 3.91 6.89 -40.40
C LEU A 56 5.36 7.13 -40.83
N ALA A 57 6.32 6.28 -40.46
CA ALA A 57 7.73 6.44 -40.85
C ALA A 57 7.89 6.57 -42.37
N GLU A 58 8.46 7.69 -42.81
CA GLU A 58 8.47 8.07 -44.22
C GLU A 58 9.59 7.36 -45.01
N SER A 59 9.32 6.99 -46.26
CA SER A 59 10.35 6.44 -47.15
C SER A 59 11.59 7.37 -47.26
N GLY A 60 12.78 6.80 -47.22
CA GLY A 60 14.06 7.53 -47.19
C GLY A 60 14.39 8.18 -45.85
N SER A 61 13.57 7.98 -44.80
CA SER A 61 13.89 8.37 -43.43
C SER A 61 14.55 7.24 -42.64
N THR A 62 14.87 7.51 -41.39
CA THR A 62 15.51 6.59 -40.44
C THR A 62 14.59 6.30 -39.26
N LEU A 63 14.65 5.07 -38.76
CA LEU A 63 14.04 4.60 -37.53
C LEU A 63 15.08 3.83 -36.71
N ARG A 64 15.39 4.32 -35.50
CA ARG A 64 16.27 3.65 -34.54
C ARG A 64 15.45 3.15 -33.35
N VAL A 65 15.62 1.89 -32.97
CA VAL A 65 14.84 1.24 -31.91
C VAL A 65 15.77 0.60 -30.90
N ALA A 66 15.76 1.07 -29.66
CA ALA A 66 16.41 0.38 -28.55
C ALA A 66 15.35 -0.11 -27.57
N THR A 67 15.27 -1.42 -27.38
CA THR A 67 14.30 -2.06 -26.48
C THR A 67 15.00 -3.07 -25.57
N TYR A 68 14.41 -3.34 -24.41
CA TYR A 68 14.82 -4.43 -23.54
C TYR A 68 14.49 -5.76 -24.21
N VAL A 69 13.21 -5.97 -24.48
CA VAL A 69 12.70 -7.19 -25.10
C VAL A 69 11.83 -6.84 -26.31
N LEU A 70 11.80 -7.72 -27.31
CA LEU A 70 10.88 -7.68 -28.45
C LEU A 70 10.25 -9.06 -28.68
N GLU A 71 9.13 -9.33 -28.01
CA GLU A 71 8.36 -10.58 -28.15
C GLU A 71 7.05 -10.39 -28.94
N LEU A 72 6.66 -9.14 -29.17
CA LEU A 72 5.42 -8.81 -29.87
C LEU A 72 5.60 -8.89 -31.40
N ARG A 73 5.13 -10.00 -31.99
CA ARG A 73 5.14 -10.25 -33.44
C ARG A 73 4.56 -9.10 -34.27
N VAL A 74 3.50 -8.44 -33.78
CA VAL A 74 2.90 -7.29 -34.45
C VAL A 74 3.87 -6.11 -34.61
N VAL A 75 4.76 -5.87 -33.63
CA VAL A 75 5.77 -4.82 -33.74
C VAL A 75 6.81 -5.20 -34.78
N LYS A 76 7.30 -6.45 -34.73
CA LYS A 76 8.24 -6.99 -35.73
C LYS A 76 7.68 -6.86 -37.16
N ASP A 77 6.42 -7.24 -37.39
CA ASP A 77 5.78 -7.13 -38.71
C ASP A 77 5.72 -5.67 -39.19
N LYS A 78 5.45 -4.71 -38.29
CA LYS A 78 5.48 -3.27 -38.63
C LYS A 78 6.87 -2.77 -38.98
N LEU A 79 7.91 -3.21 -38.27
CA LEU A 79 9.30 -2.85 -38.56
C LEU A 79 9.75 -3.38 -39.92
N VAL A 80 9.43 -4.64 -40.24
CA VAL A 80 9.67 -5.22 -41.58
C VAL A 80 8.93 -4.43 -42.66
N ALA A 81 7.66 -4.09 -42.42
CA ALA A 81 6.89 -3.29 -43.36
C ALA A 81 7.48 -1.88 -43.58
N ALA A 82 7.99 -1.23 -42.54
CA ALA A 82 8.68 0.05 -42.65
C ALA A 82 9.97 -0.07 -43.46
N HIS A 83 10.78 -1.10 -43.19
CA HIS A 83 12.00 -1.38 -43.95
C HIS A 83 11.71 -1.62 -45.43
N ALA A 84 10.68 -2.43 -45.75
CA ALA A 84 10.24 -2.68 -47.11
C ALA A 84 9.72 -1.42 -47.85
N ARG A 85 9.23 -0.41 -47.12
CA ARG A 85 8.88 0.91 -47.68
C ARG A 85 10.08 1.81 -47.95
N GLY A 86 11.30 1.38 -47.62
CA GLY A 86 12.53 2.15 -47.79
C GLY A 86 12.88 3.05 -46.60
N VAL A 87 12.37 2.73 -45.40
CA VAL A 87 12.86 3.33 -44.15
C VAL A 87 14.13 2.60 -43.72
N ASP A 88 15.18 3.32 -43.36
CA ASP A 88 16.38 2.74 -42.74
C ASP A 88 16.07 2.42 -41.26
N VAL A 89 15.62 1.19 -41.02
CA VAL A 89 15.26 0.67 -39.69
C VAL A 89 16.46 -0.06 -39.09
N GLN A 90 16.82 0.26 -37.85
CA GLN A 90 17.83 -0.49 -37.09
C GLN A 90 17.33 -0.76 -35.67
N VAL A 91 17.60 -1.95 -35.16
CA VAL A 91 17.12 -2.40 -33.84
C VAL A 91 18.29 -2.84 -32.96
N VAL A 92 18.26 -2.41 -31.71
CA VAL A 92 19.10 -2.91 -30.62
C VAL A 92 18.16 -3.52 -29.57
N SER A 93 18.42 -4.76 -29.18
CA SER A 93 17.64 -5.45 -28.15
C SER A 93 18.57 -6.19 -27.19
N GLU A 94 18.16 -6.33 -25.94
CA GLU A 94 18.70 -7.41 -25.12
C GLU A 94 18.27 -8.76 -25.70
N GLY A 95 19.13 -9.77 -25.54
CA GLY A 95 18.85 -11.14 -25.95
C GLY A 95 20.15 -11.92 -26.09
N SER A 96 20.09 -13.22 -25.79
CA SER A 96 21.22 -14.10 -26.03
C SER A 96 21.36 -14.47 -27.50
N ASP A 97 22.41 -15.21 -27.86
CA ASP A 97 22.79 -15.59 -29.23
C ASP A 97 21.65 -16.11 -30.14
N HIS A 98 20.45 -16.38 -29.61
CA HIS A 98 19.26 -16.73 -30.37
C HIS A 98 17.96 -16.19 -29.73
N ASP A 99 17.31 -15.22 -30.41
CA ASP A 99 15.91 -14.84 -30.17
C ASP A 99 15.11 -15.08 -31.47
N PRO A 100 14.11 -15.97 -31.49
CA PRO A 100 13.41 -16.33 -32.72
C PRO A 100 12.74 -15.15 -33.43
N LEU A 101 12.22 -14.16 -32.70
CA LEU A 101 11.51 -13.03 -33.31
C LEU A 101 12.49 -12.02 -33.90
N LEU A 102 13.63 -11.80 -33.24
CA LEU A 102 14.69 -10.92 -33.71
C LEU A 102 15.49 -11.56 -34.86
N ASP A 103 15.65 -12.88 -34.88
CA ASP A 103 16.21 -13.62 -36.00
C ASP A 103 15.32 -13.54 -37.24
N GLU A 104 13.99 -13.64 -37.08
CA GLU A 104 13.04 -13.39 -38.17
C GLU A 104 13.17 -11.95 -38.71
N LEU A 105 13.36 -10.97 -37.83
CA LEU A 105 13.54 -9.57 -38.21
C LEU A 105 14.85 -9.35 -38.99
N ALA A 106 15.94 -9.95 -38.53
CA ALA A 106 17.23 -9.94 -39.22
C ALA A 106 17.16 -10.65 -40.57
N ALA A 107 16.48 -11.81 -40.66
CA ALA A 107 16.26 -12.54 -41.90
C ALA A 107 15.43 -11.75 -42.93
N ALA A 108 14.59 -10.81 -42.46
CA ALA A 108 13.86 -9.88 -43.31
C ALA A 108 14.68 -8.66 -43.79
N GLY A 109 15.98 -8.60 -43.46
CA GLY A 109 16.92 -7.58 -43.93
C GLY A 109 17.07 -6.36 -43.02
N VAL A 110 16.40 -6.34 -41.86
CA VAL A 110 16.54 -5.26 -40.87
C VAL A 110 17.80 -5.49 -40.02
N PRO A 111 18.76 -4.55 -39.95
CA PRO A 111 19.89 -4.66 -39.03
C PRO A 111 19.45 -4.77 -37.57
N VAL A 112 19.89 -5.85 -36.90
CA VAL A 112 19.64 -6.13 -35.48
C VAL A 112 20.97 -6.27 -34.74
N THR A 113 21.08 -5.61 -33.59
CA THR A 113 22.16 -5.80 -32.61
C THR A 113 21.58 -6.48 -31.38
N LEU A 114 21.95 -7.74 -31.15
CA LEU A 114 21.58 -8.51 -29.94
C LEU A 114 22.67 -8.42 -28.89
N CYS A 115 22.32 -8.08 -27.66
CA CYS A 115 23.26 -8.00 -26.56
C CYS A 115 22.89 -9.03 -25.48
N ASP A 116 23.82 -9.96 -25.25
CA ASP A 116 23.72 -11.06 -24.27
C ASP A 116 23.56 -10.54 -22.82
N MET A 117 24.04 -9.31 -22.60
CA MET A 117 23.84 -8.45 -21.43
C MET A 117 23.58 -7.02 -21.95
N GLY A 118 23.74 -5.97 -21.15
CA GLY A 118 23.71 -4.60 -21.69
C GLY A 118 24.61 -4.39 -22.94
N CYS A 119 24.20 -3.46 -23.79
CA CYS A 119 24.89 -3.11 -25.03
C CYS A 119 26.00 -2.07 -24.83
N ASN A 120 26.18 -1.51 -23.63
CA ASN A 120 27.25 -0.58 -23.31
C ASN A 120 28.48 -1.26 -22.67
N GLY A 121 28.96 -2.35 -23.27
CA GLY A 121 30.18 -3.08 -22.90
C GLY A 121 29.93 -4.38 -22.10
N PRO A 122 30.97 -5.23 -21.91
CA PRO A 122 30.81 -6.60 -21.39
C PRO A 122 30.53 -6.72 -19.89
N ASP A 123 30.56 -5.63 -19.11
CA ASP A 123 30.35 -5.61 -17.65
C ASP A 123 29.01 -4.95 -17.26
N THR A 124 28.10 -4.75 -18.21
CA THR A 124 26.74 -4.26 -17.94
C THR A 124 25.82 -5.41 -17.53
N ASP A 125 24.74 -5.07 -16.81
CA ASP A 125 23.70 -6.03 -16.43
C ASP A 125 22.79 -6.35 -17.64
N ILE A 126 21.85 -5.45 -17.95
CA ILE A 126 20.86 -5.64 -19.02
C ILE A 126 20.76 -4.38 -19.89
N ASN A 127 20.37 -4.53 -21.16
CA ASN A 127 19.96 -3.38 -21.97
C ASN A 127 18.51 -3.08 -21.64
N HIS A 128 18.24 -2.10 -20.79
CA HIS A 128 16.90 -1.84 -20.30
C HIS A 128 16.21 -0.66 -20.99
N HIS A 129 16.75 -0.12 -22.07
CA HIS A 129 16.13 0.97 -22.83
C HIS A 129 14.79 0.60 -23.45
N LYS A 130 13.90 1.59 -23.64
CA LYS A 130 12.68 1.49 -24.45
C LYS A 130 12.44 2.81 -25.19
N PHE A 131 13.24 3.08 -26.22
CA PHE A 131 13.14 4.30 -27.00
C PHE A 131 13.14 4.07 -28.50
N PHE A 132 12.50 4.99 -29.21
CA PHE A 132 12.43 5.03 -30.67
C PHE A 132 12.80 6.42 -31.17
N VAL A 133 13.57 6.51 -32.24
CA VAL A 133 13.91 7.77 -32.88
C VAL A 133 13.57 7.71 -34.36
N PHE A 134 12.63 8.53 -34.79
CA PHE A 134 12.23 8.71 -36.18
C PHE A 134 12.79 10.04 -36.68
N SER A 135 13.48 10.04 -37.82
CA SER A 135 13.90 11.32 -38.41
C SER A 135 12.74 12.07 -39.08
N ARG A 136 11.80 11.35 -39.71
CA ARG A 136 10.66 11.97 -40.40
C ARG A 136 9.45 11.04 -40.54
N LEU A 137 8.27 11.63 -40.35
CA LEU A 137 6.97 10.98 -40.50
C LEU A 137 6.20 11.60 -41.67
N THR A 138 5.34 10.80 -42.30
CA THR A 138 4.47 11.18 -43.43
C THR A 138 3.42 12.24 -43.07
N ASP A 139 3.15 12.46 -41.78
CA ASP A 139 2.28 13.52 -41.29
C ASP A 139 2.98 14.87 -41.11
N GLY A 140 4.27 14.95 -41.49
CA GLY A 140 5.06 16.18 -41.47
C GLY A 140 5.90 16.38 -40.20
N ARG A 141 5.74 15.53 -39.18
CA ARG A 141 6.60 15.59 -37.98
C ARG A 141 8.02 15.11 -38.30
N THR A 142 9.01 15.78 -37.74
CA THR A 142 10.43 15.41 -37.82
C THR A 142 11.01 15.22 -36.41
N ASP A 143 12.19 14.60 -36.32
CA ASP A 143 12.94 14.46 -35.07
C ASP A 143 12.07 13.95 -33.91
N VAL A 144 11.35 12.85 -34.19
CA VAL A 144 10.38 12.28 -33.25
C VAL A 144 11.09 11.29 -32.35
N VAL A 145 11.10 11.57 -31.06
CA VAL A 145 11.64 10.70 -30.02
C VAL A 145 10.49 10.15 -29.19
N VAL A 146 10.46 8.83 -29.02
CA VAL A 146 9.58 8.14 -28.09
C VAL A 146 10.44 7.58 -26.97
N GLN A 147 10.13 7.93 -25.72
CA GLN A 147 10.69 7.29 -24.53
C GLN A 147 9.53 6.65 -23.78
N SER A 148 9.64 5.37 -23.42
CA SER A 148 8.59 4.67 -22.69
C SER A 148 9.11 3.88 -21.49
N SER A 149 8.21 3.51 -20.60
CA SER A 149 8.43 2.48 -19.59
C SER A 149 8.02 1.07 -20.05
N GLN A 150 7.37 0.95 -21.21
CA GLN A 150 6.74 -0.26 -21.73
C GLN A 150 7.74 -1.28 -22.31
N ASN A 151 7.75 -2.50 -21.76
CA ASN A 151 8.34 -3.66 -22.45
C ASN A 151 7.49 -4.07 -23.67
N LEU A 152 8.13 -4.54 -24.74
CA LEU A 152 7.42 -5.13 -25.88
C LEU A 152 7.25 -6.64 -25.68
N SER A 153 6.63 -7.00 -24.56
CA SER A 153 6.33 -8.36 -24.09
C SER A 153 4.82 -8.54 -23.84
N PRO A 154 4.34 -9.73 -23.46
CA PRO A 154 2.96 -9.94 -23.01
C PRO A 154 2.52 -9.05 -21.83
N GLU A 155 3.45 -8.42 -21.11
CA GLU A 155 3.19 -7.42 -20.05
C GLU A 155 2.72 -6.05 -20.60
N ASN A 156 2.59 -5.92 -21.91
CA ASN A 156 2.10 -4.72 -22.54
C ASN A 156 0.65 -4.41 -22.11
N GLY A 157 0.41 -3.17 -21.69
CA GLY A 157 -0.89 -2.67 -21.30
C GLY A 157 -1.18 -2.68 -19.80
N LEU A 158 -0.17 -2.96 -18.98
CA LEU A 158 -0.14 -2.54 -17.57
C LEU A 158 -0.14 -1.00 -17.46
N HIS A 159 -0.27 -0.45 -16.26
CA HIS A 159 -0.07 0.99 -16.04
C HIS A 159 1.35 1.36 -16.45
N GLN A 160 1.50 2.07 -17.57
CA GLN A 160 2.77 2.43 -18.20
C GLN A 160 2.65 3.84 -18.78
N ASN A 161 3.78 4.45 -19.12
CA ASN A 161 3.78 5.76 -19.73
C ASN A 161 4.72 5.87 -20.94
N MET A 162 4.45 6.86 -21.77
CA MET A 162 5.19 7.16 -22.99
C MET A 162 5.25 8.67 -23.20
N LEU A 163 6.46 9.20 -23.29
CA LEU A 163 6.74 10.57 -23.74
C LEU A 163 7.04 10.55 -25.23
N ILE A 164 6.34 11.40 -26.00
CA ILE A 164 6.64 11.67 -27.40
C ILE A 164 7.07 13.12 -27.53
N SER A 165 8.27 13.34 -28.08
CA SER A 165 8.79 14.64 -28.51
C SER A 165 8.86 14.68 -30.02
N SER A 166 8.51 15.81 -30.65
CA SER A 166 8.70 16.03 -32.09
C SER A 166 9.22 17.43 -32.38
N GLY A 167 10.00 17.59 -33.44
CA GLY A 167 10.59 18.86 -33.85
C GLY A 167 11.80 19.30 -33.01
N ASP A 168 12.32 18.45 -32.10
CA ASP A 168 13.49 18.75 -31.28
C ASP A 168 14.73 17.99 -31.78
N ALA A 169 15.46 18.62 -32.70
CA ALA A 169 16.64 18.03 -33.33
C ALA A 169 17.75 17.69 -32.33
N GLY A 170 17.94 18.50 -31.28
CA GLY A 170 18.96 18.25 -30.25
C GLY A 170 18.64 17.03 -29.39
N LEU A 171 17.36 16.84 -29.03
CA LEU A 171 16.93 15.64 -28.32
C LEU A 171 17.08 14.39 -29.20
N ALA A 172 16.60 14.46 -30.43
CA ALA A 172 16.69 13.33 -31.37
C ALA A 172 18.13 12.93 -31.66
N GLU A 173 19.03 13.91 -31.80
CA GLU A 173 20.45 13.66 -32.00
C GLU A 173 21.10 13.01 -30.77
N GLY A 174 20.78 13.46 -29.56
CA GLY A 174 21.28 12.83 -28.33
C GLY A 174 20.89 11.35 -28.24
N TYR A 175 19.64 11.00 -28.56
CA TYR A 175 19.22 9.59 -28.58
C TYR A 175 19.85 8.78 -29.73
N ARG A 176 20.12 9.38 -30.90
CA ARG A 176 20.88 8.70 -31.97
C ARG A 176 22.30 8.37 -31.53
N GLN A 177 22.98 9.30 -30.86
CA GLN A 177 24.35 9.05 -30.34
C GLN A 177 24.36 7.94 -29.29
N VAL A 178 23.33 7.86 -28.45
CA VAL A 178 23.16 6.74 -27.53
C VAL A 178 22.95 5.45 -28.31
N PHE A 179 22.06 5.43 -29.29
CA PHE A 179 21.84 4.26 -30.15
C PHE A 179 23.14 3.77 -30.83
N ASP A 180 23.91 4.68 -31.42
CA ASP A 180 25.19 4.36 -32.06
C ASP A 180 26.20 3.80 -31.06
N THR A 181 26.18 4.28 -29.82
CA THR A 181 27.00 3.73 -28.73
C THR A 181 26.61 2.28 -28.43
N LEU A 182 25.30 1.99 -28.32
CA LEU A 182 24.82 0.63 -28.07
C LEU A 182 25.16 -0.32 -29.24
N VAL A 183 25.04 0.14 -30.49
CA VAL A 183 25.47 -0.64 -31.67
C VAL A 183 26.97 -0.91 -31.65
N SER A 184 27.78 0.06 -31.21
CA SER A 184 29.25 -0.10 -31.14
C SER A 184 29.71 -1.11 -30.09
N ARG A 185 28.88 -1.38 -29.07
CA ARG A 185 29.20 -2.19 -27.89
C ARG A 185 30.43 -1.75 -27.11
N VAL A 186 30.81 -0.47 -27.26
CA VAL A 186 31.94 0.13 -26.56
C VAL A 186 31.45 0.75 -25.26
N ARG A 187 32.09 0.36 -24.15
CA ARG A 187 31.81 0.91 -22.82
C ARG A 187 31.98 2.43 -22.81
N THR A 188 30.89 3.12 -22.52
CA THR A 188 30.82 4.57 -22.33
C THR A 188 30.41 4.88 -20.91
N THR A 189 31.18 5.74 -20.24
CA THR A 189 30.84 6.26 -18.91
C THR A 189 29.99 7.52 -19.06
N TRP A 190 28.70 7.42 -18.77
CA TRP A 190 27.78 8.54 -18.87
C TRP A 190 27.96 9.50 -17.69
N ARG A 191 28.43 10.72 -17.95
CA ARG A 191 28.63 11.77 -16.95
C ARG A 191 27.66 12.93 -17.15
N ALA A 192 27.81 13.65 -18.24
CA ALA A 192 26.94 14.78 -18.57
C ALA A 192 25.61 14.31 -19.18
N PRO A 193 24.48 14.96 -18.86
CA PRO A 193 23.25 14.76 -19.60
C PRO A 193 23.33 15.44 -20.97
N PHE A 194 22.44 15.04 -21.87
CA PHE A 194 22.07 15.88 -23.02
C PHE A 194 20.72 16.54 -22.78
N THR A 195 20.55 17.75 -23.32
CA THR A 195 19.33 18.54 -23.17
C THR A 195 18.78 18.89 -24.54
N ALA A 196 17.47 18.77 -24.67
CA ALA A 196 16.70 19.15 -25.84
C ALA A 196 16.97 20.60 -26.25
N THR A 197 16.92 20.92 -27.55
CA THR A 197 17.10 22.29 -28.05
C THR A 197 16.05 23.25 -27.46
N SER A 198 14.85 22.74 -27.16
CA SER A 198 13.81 23.47 -26.44
C SER A 198 14.17 23.83 -24.99
N GLY A 199 15.16 23.18 -24.39
CA GLY A 199 15.50 23.29 -22.96
C GLY A 199 14.53 22.55 -22.03
N LYS A 200 13.45 21.96 -22.57
CA LYS A 200 12.37 21.35 -21.78
C LYS A 200 12.65 19.92 -21.33
N VAL A 201 13.50 19.18 -22.04
CA VAL A 201 13.81 17.78 -21.72
C VAL A 201 15.31 17.61 -21.48
N THR A 202 15.67 17.01 -20.36
CA THR A 202 17.05 16.65 -20.02
C THR A 202 17.13 15.15 -19.78
N VAL A 203 18.09 14.47 -20.40
CA VAL A 203 18.23 13.01 -20.33
C VAL A 203 19.60 12.65 -19.77
N TRP A 204 19.60 11.82 -18.73
CA TRP A 204 20.77 11.13 -18.23
C TRP A 204 20.68 9.66 -18.63
N MET A 205 21.76 9.15 -19.20
CA MET A 205 21.90 7.72 -19.44
C MET A 205 22.60 7.05 -18.27
N GLU A 206 22.24 5.80 -18.04
CA GLU A 206 22.83 4.87 -17.09
C GLU A 206 23.61 3.79 -17.86
N PRO A 207 24.63 3.16 -17.26
CA PRO A 207 25.04 3.27 -15.86
C PRO A 207 25.79 4.57 -15.52
N ARG A 208 25.58 5.06 -14.29
CA ARG A 208 26.14 6.34 -13.79
C ARG A 208 27.55 6.18 -13.22
N ASP A 209 28.37 7.22 -13.44
CA ASP A 209 29.59 7.45 -12.65
C ASP A 209 29.19 8.10 -11.31
N THR A 210 28.96 7.28 -10.29
CA THR A 210 28.45 7.74 -8.99
C THR A 210 29.42 8.67 -8.24
N ALA A 211 30.72 8.56 -8.51
CA ALA A 211 31.72 9.50 -7.97
C ALA A 211 31.58 10.88 -8.64
N TYR A 212 31.39 10.91 -9.95
CA TYR A 212 31.08 12.14 -10.68
C TYR A 212 29.76 12.75 -10.19
N ASP A 213 28.72 11.94 -9.97
CA ASP A 213 27.42 12.42 -9.50
C ASP A 213 27.51 13.00 -8.07
N GLN A 214 28.28 12.37 -7.19
CA GLN A 214 28.55 12.90 -5.86
C GLN A 214 29.24 14.27 -5.92
N ALA A 215 30.23 14.43 -6.81
CA ALA A 215 30.95 15.69 -6.96
C ALA A 215 30.12 16.79 -7.63
N THR A 216 29.25 16.42 -8.57
CA THR A 216 28.51 17.37 -9.43
C THR A 216 27.17 17.75 -8.83
N TYR A 217 26.42 16.76 -8.35
CA TYR A 217 25.06 16.94 -7.86
C TYR A 217 24.97 16.88 -6.33
N GLY A 218 26.06 16.50 -5.64
CA GLY A 218 26.13 16.37 -4.18
C GLY A 218 25.59 15.05 -3.65
N SER A 219 25.27 14.08 -4.51
CA SER A 219 24.79 12.74 -4.14
C SER A 219 25.34 11.72 -5.11
N ALA A 220 25.82 10.58 -4.61
CA ALA A 220 26.22 9.43 -5.43
C ALA A 220 25.04 8.78 -6.17
N ASP A 221 23.81 9.18 -5.84
CA ASP A 221 22.58 8.78 -6.50
C ASP A 221 21.89 10.00 -7.09
N LEU A 222 21.76 10.01 -8.42
CA LEU A 222 21.19 11.13 -9.17
C LEU A 222 19.72 11.39 -8.80
N VAL A 223 18.92 10.34 -8.59
CA VAL A 223 17.51 10.48 -8.19
C VAL A 223 17.42 11.12 -6.81
N ALA A 224 18.27 10.69 -5.88
CA ALA A 224 18.35 11.30 -4.55
C ALA A 224 18.75 12.79 -4.62
N ALA A 225 19.68 13.16 -5.51
CA ALA A 225 20.00 14.57 -5.74
C ALA A 225 18.80 15.40 -6.22
N MET A 226 18.02 14.86 -7.16
CA MET A 226 16.82 15.54 -7.69
C MET A 226 15.74 15.70 -6.61
N ILE A 227 15.54 14.69 -5.76
CA ILE A 227 14.60 14.77 -4.63
C ILE A 227 15.10 15.81 -3.61
N ARG A 228 16.39 15.83 -3.31
CA ARG A 228 17.00 16.78 -2.35
C ARG A 228 16.80 18.24 -2.77
N ASP A 229 16.80 18.52 -4.08
CA ASP A 229 16.62 19.87 -4.63
C ASP A 229 15.26 20.51 -4.29
N VAL A 230 14.24 19.69 -4.01
CA VAL A 230 12.87 20.15 -3.72
C VAL A 230 12.77 20.76 -2.32
N GLY A 231 12.49 22.05 -2.23
CA GLY A 231 12.19 22.75 -0.97
C GLY A 231 10.80 22.43 -0.42
N CYS A 232 10.61 22.61 0.88
CA CYS A 232 9.33 22.44 1.56
C CYS A 232 8.75 23.81 2.01
N PRO A 233 7.42 24.04 1.97
CA PRO A 233 6.39 23.09 1.53
C PRO A 233 6.45 22.82 0.02
N GLY A 234 6.34 21.54 -0.34
CA GLY A 234 6.40 21.03 -1.71
C GLY A 234 5.82 19.61 -1.75
N THR A 235 5.59 19.10 -2.96
CA THR A 235 5.02 17.78 -3.22
C THR A 235 6.01 16.92 -3.99
N ILE A 236 6.19 15.68 -3.53
CA ILE A 236 6.95 14.64 -4.22
C ILE A 236 6.04 13.41 -4.38
N ARG A 237 5.83 12.98 -5.62
CA ARG A 237 5.04 11.78 -5.95
C ARG A 237 5.94 10.78 -6.66
N VAL A 238 5.95 9.53 -6.21
CA VAL A 238 6.78 8.46 -6.79
C VAL A 238 5.88 7.32 -7.23
N VAL A 239 6.07 6.85 -8.47
CA VAL A 239 5.47 5.65 -9.03
C VAL A 239 6.59 4.74 -9.50
N GLN A 240 6.64 3.51 -8.99
CA GLN A 240 7.62 2.55 -9.47
C GLN A 240 7.13 1.12 -9.59
N SER A 241 7.50 0.50 -10.71
CA SER A 241 7.40 -0.94 -10.93
C SER A 241 8.41 -1.72 -10.08
N GLN A 242 9.58 -1.15 -9.82
CA GLN A 242 10.52 -1.67 -8.84
C GLN A 242 11.16 -0.52 -8.07
N PHE A 243 11.15 -0.65 -6.74
CA PHE A 243 11.89 0.22 -5.85
C PHE A 243 12.49 -0.64 -4.75
N ALA A 244 13.81 -0.85 -4.77
CA ALA A 244 14.51 -1.74 -3.87
C ALA A 244 15.23 -0.98 -2.75
N THR A 245 15.43 -1.67 -1.62
CA THR A 245 16.11 -1.13 -0.42
C THR A 245 17.60 -0.88 -0.64
N ASP A 246 18.16 -1.40 -1.73
CA ASP A 246 19.52 -1.14 -2.19
C ASP A 246 19.73 0.25 -2.82
N ARG A 247 18.70 1.10 -2.80
CA ARG A 247 18.75 2.55 -3.08
C ARG A 247 18.58 3.40 -1.79
N PRO A 248 19.46 3.25 -0.79
CA PRO A 248 19.27 3.86 0.53
C PRO A 248 19.26 5.39 0.50
N LEU A 249 19.98 6.02 -0.45
CA LEU A 249 20.01 7.48 -0.57
C LEU A 249 18.66 8.06 -1.02
N VAL A 250 17.95 7.39 -1.94
CA VAL A 250 16.60 7.81 -2.37
C VAL A 250 15.62 7.71 -1.21
N ILE A 251 15.64 6.58 -0.49
CA ILE A 251 14.79 6.35 0.68
C ILE A 251 15.06 7.40 1.77
N ALA A 252 16.34 7.67 2.07
CA ALA A 252 16.73 8.67 3.07
C ALA A 252 16.25 10.08 2.71
N GLU A 253 16.38 10.49 1.45
CA GLU A 253 15.93 11.82 1.00
C GLU A 253 14.39 11.95 1.03
N LEU A 254 13.64 10.91 0.64
CA LEU A 254 12.18 10.92 0.77
C LEU A 254 11.73 11.06 2.23
N LYS A 255 12.35 10.31 3.16
CA LYS A 255 12.11 10.42 4.61
C LYS A 255 12.44 11.83 5.12
N ALA A 256 13.59 12.38 4.71
CA ALA A 256 14.01 13.72 5.11
C ALA A 256 13.04 14.80 4.61
N LYS A 257 12.54 14.71 3.37
CA LYS A 257 11.55 15.65 2.82
C LYS A 257 10.22 15.58 3.55
N LYS A 258 9.74 14.38 3.90
CA LYS A 258 8.56 14.21 4.75
C LYS A 258 8.72 14.91 6.10
N GLN A 259 9.88 14.76 6.75
CA GLN A 259 10.19 15.42 8.02
C GLN A 259 10.31 16.95 7.89
N GLN A 260 10.80 17.45 6.75
CA GLN A 260 10.88 18.88 6.43
C GLN A 260 9.52 19.51 6.10
N GLY A 261 8.43 18.74 6.07
CA GLY A 261 7.07 19.23 5.83
C GLY A 261 6.62 19.16 4.37
N CYS A 262 7.33 18.45 3.50
CA CYS A 262 6.84 18.15 2.16
C CYS A 262 5.75 17.06 2.20
N THR A 263 4.82 17.14 1.24
CA THR A 263 3.89 16.05 0.95
C THR A 263 4.63 15.01 0.13
N VAL A 264 4.80 13.80 0.66
CA VAL A 264 5.44 12.68 -0.04
C VAL A 264 4.40 11.57 -0.21
N GLN A 265 4.14 11.20 -1.46
CA GLN A 265 3.22 10.12 -1.81
C GLN A 265 3.96 9.08 -2.67
N VAL A 266 3.82 7.82 -2.31
CA VAL A 266 4.52 6.72 -3.00
C VAL A 266 3.50 5.68 -3.42
N LEU A 267 3.56 5.30 -4.69
CA LEU A 267 2.81 4.22 -5.31
C LEU A 267 3.81 3.22 -5.89
N VAL A 268 3.66 1.96 -5.54
CA VAL A 268 4.54 0.89 -5.99
C VAL A 268 3.81 -0.40 -6.35
N SER A 269 4.45 -1.24 -7.17
CA SER A 269 4.02 -2.63 -7.38
C SER A 269 4.13 -3.43 -6.09
N GLU A 270 3.31 -4.48 -5.92
CA GLU A 270 3.40 -5.37 -4.76
C GLU A 270 4.25 -6.60 -5.05
N GLY A 271 5.58 -6.42 -5.08
CA GLY A 271 6.58 -7.49 -5.21
C GLY A 271 7.61 -7.49 -4.07
N ASN A 272 8.40 -8.57 -3.94
CA ASN A 272 9.35 -8.74 -2.82
C ASN A 272 10.33 -7.56 -2.65
N GLN A 273 10.89 -7.05 -3.75
CA GLN A 273 11.82 -5.91 -3.69
C GLN A 273 11.12 -4.63 -3.21
N THR A 274 9.86 -4.45 -3.60
CA THR A 274 9.13 -3.20 -3.43
C THR A 274 8.35 -3.13 -2.12
N VAL A 275 7.90 -4.27 -1.59
CA VAL A 275 7.35 -4.38 -0.24
C VAL A 275 8.41 -3.99 0.79
N ALA A 276 9.65 -4.47 0.65
CA ALA A 276 10.76 -4.09 1.55
C ALA A 276 11.00 -2.57 1.58
N THR A 277 10.91 -1.91 0.42
CA THR A 277 11.06 -0.45 0.37
C THR A 277 9.84 0.30 0.87
N ALA A 278 8.63 -0.20 0.57
CA ALA A 278 7.40 0.33 1.13
C ALA A 278 7.44 0.30 2.67
N GLN A 279 7.97 -0.80 3.21
CA GLN A 279 8.22 -0.98 4.64
C GLN A 279 9.17 0.10 5.16
N GLU A 280 10.33 0.23 4.51
CA GLU A 280 11.30 1.25 4.88
C GLU A 280 10.73 2.68 4.83
N LEU A 281 9.98 3.04 3.80
CA LEU A 281 9.37 4.37 3.68
C LEU A 281 8.30 4.61 4.76
N ALA A 282 7.50 3.59 5.09
CA ALA A 282 6.50 3.66 6.14
C ALA A 282 7.11 3.94 7.53
N LYS A 283 8.32 3.42 7.81
CA LYS A 283 9.12 3.80 9.00
C LYS A 283 9.38 5.30 9.12
N GLY A 284 9.46 6.00 7.98
CA GLY A 284 9.62 7.45 7.91
C GLY A 284 8.31 8.24 8.00
N GLY A 285 7.18 7.59 8.26
CA GLY A 285 5.86 8.23 8.29
C GLY A 285 5.31 8.57 6.90
N ILE A 286 5.84 7.95 5.84
CA ILE A 286 5.32 8.10 4.47
C ILE A 286 4.22 7.05 4.26
N VAL A 287 3.07 7.49 3.75
CA VAL A 287 2.00 6.56 3.37
C VAL A 287 2.34 5.97 2.00
N VAL A 288 2.46 4.65 1.96
CA VAL A 288 2.78 3.92 0.74
C VAL A 288 1.55 3.18 0.24
N ASN A 289 1.27 3.35 -1.04
CA ASN A 289 0.17 2.72 -1.73
C ASN A 289 0.72 1.60 -2.61
N THR A 290 0.08 0.44 -2.58
CA THR A 290 0.47 -0.71 -3.41
C THR A 290 -0.63 -1.08 -4.39
N TYR A 291 -0.28 -1.65 -5.53
CA TYR A 291 -1.26 -2.15 -6.49
C TYR A 291 -1.51 -3.65 -6.24
N ARG A 292 -2.69 -4.06 -5.73
CA ARG A 292 -3.04 -5.49 -5.56
C ARG A 292 -4.55 -5.82 -5.47
N PRO A 293 -5.06 -6.68 -6.36
CA PRO A 293 -6.20 -7.55 -6.11
C PRO A 293 -5.72 -8.91 -5.55
N GLY A 294 -5.45 -8.97 -4.24
CA GLY A 294 -5.64 -10.20 -3.48
C GLY A 294 -4.60 -11.29 -3.30
N GLY A 295 -3.33 -10.95 -3.14
CA GLY A 295 -2.38 -11.93 -2.63
C GLY A 295 -1.70 -12.71 -3.73
N CYS A 296 -0.43 -12.45 -4.00
CA CYS A 296 0.39 -13.47 -4.63
C CYS A 296 0.58 -14.58 -3.59
N ARG A 297 0.18 -15.79 -3.98
CA ARG A 297 0.55 -17.02 -3.28
C ARG A 297 1.71 -17.62 -4.06
N TYR A 298 2.88 -17.70 -3.44
CA TYR A 298 3.96 -18.54 -3.96
C TYR A 298 3.57 -20.01 -3.79
N PRO A 299 3.49 -20.83 -4.84
CA PRO A 299 4.09 -22.14 -4.78
C PRO A 299 5.61 -21.96 -4.94
N ALA A 300 6.40 -22.75 -4.22
CA ALA A 300 7.86 -22.69 -4.28
C ALA A 300 8.37 -22.71 -5.73
N GLY A 301 8.98 -21.60 -6.18
CA GLY A 301 9.68 -21.50 -7.48
C GLY A 301 8.95 -20.79 -8.63
N GLY A 302 7.80 -20.15 -8.44
CA GLY A 302 7.14 -19.34 -9.51
C GLY A 302 7.43 -17.83 -9.44
N THR A 303 7.54 -17.16 -10.59
CA THR A 303 7.50 -15.69 -10.71
C THR A 303 6.04 -15.22 -10.73
N CYS A 304 5.76 -14.08 -10.09
CA CYS A 304 4.45 -13.44 -10.12
C CYS A 304 4.11 -13.01 -11.56
N GLU A 305 2.87 -13.19 -12.02
CA GLU A 305 2.42 -12.49 -13.23
C GLU A 305 2.48 -10.98 -12.99
N ALA A 306 2.81 -10.22 -14.04
CA ALA A 306 3.17 -8.82 -13.94
C ALA A 306 2.04 -8.00 -13.30
N ASP A 307 2.33 -7.51 -12.09
CA ASP A 307 1.51 -6.59 -11.33
C ASP A 307 1.10 -5.42 -12.22
N GLY A 308 -0.16 -4.98 -12.12
CA GLY A 308 -0.79 -3.92 -12.93
C GLY A 308 -0.02 -2.60 -13.06
N LEU A 309 1.15 -2.43 -12.44
CA LEU A 309 2.02 -1.27 -12.49
C LEU A 309 3.41 -1.55 -13.10
N HIS A 310 3.67 -0.97 -14.27
CA HIS A 310 4.98 -0.95 -14.91
C HIS A 310 5.45 0.48 -15.27
N SER A 311 4.83 1.51 -14.68
CA SER A 311 5.19 2.92 -14.81
C SER A 311 6.39 3.27 -13.93
N LYS A 312 7.18 4.25 -14.39
CA LYS A 312 8.36 4.81 -13.70
C LYS A 312 8.25 6.31 -13.73
N ILE A 313 7.73 6.90 -12.64
CA ILE A 313 7.40 8.32 -12.60
C ILE A 313 7.90 8.91 -11.27
N ILE A 314 8.51 10.08 -11.34
CA ILE A 314 8.70 10.95 -10.16
C ILE A 314 8.16 12.33 -10.53
N LEU A 315 7.26 12.88 -9.72
CA LEU A 315 6.77 14.25 -9.88
C LEU A 315 7.22 15.08 -8.71
N VAL A 316 7.71 16.29 -8.99
CA VAL A 316 8.07 17.27 -7.98
C VAL A 316 7.36 18.58 -8.28
N ASP A 317 6.67 19.14 -7.30
CA ASP A 317 6.13 20.52 -7.31
C ASP A 317 6.59 21.24 -6.05
N GLY A 318 7.56 22.14 -6.19
CA GLY A 318 8.11 22.85 -5.05
C GLY A 318 9.17 23.87 -5.43
N PRO A 319 9.62 24.72 -4.48
CA PRO A 319 10.80 25.55 -4.67
C PRO A 319 12.01 24.68 -5.03
N SER A 320 12.83 25.08 -6.00
CA SER A 320 14.05 24.36 -6.37
C SER A 320 15.28 25.16 -5.92
N ALA A 321 16.17 24.55 -5.15
CA ALA A 321 17.41 25.20 -4.72
C ALA A 321 18.32 25.52 -5.92
N ALA A 322 18.43 24.60 -6.87
CA ALA A 322 19.15 24.75 -8.12
C ALA A 322 18.58 25.88 -9.01
N ALA A 323 17.29 26.18 -8.87
CA ALA A 323 16.64 27.31 -9.54
C ALA A 323 16.56 28.58 -8.66
N GLY A 324 17.40 28.71 -7.62
CA GLY A 324 17.45 29.90 -6.77
C GLY A 324 16.18 30.11 -5.93
N GLY A 325 15.47 29.03 -5.61
CA GLY A 325 14.20 29.04 -4.86
C GLY A 325 12.96 29.22 -5.72
N ALA A 326 13.08 29.28 -7.06
CA ALA A 326 11.92 29.36 -7.94
C ALA A 326 11.07 28.09 -7.84
N GLN A 327 9.74 28.24 -7.91
CA GLN A 327 8.82 27.11 -7.99
C GLN A 327 9.05 26.34 -9.29
N ARG A 328 9.25 25.03 -9.20
CA ARG A 328 9.44 24.14 -10.34
C ARG A 328 8.49 22.96 -10.28
N ARG A 329 8.04 22.56 -11.47
CA ARG A 329 7.21 21.38 -11.71
C ARG A 329 7.94 20.48 -12.70
N TYR A 330 8.62 19.47 -12.18
CA TYR A 330 9.30 18.50 -13.04
C TYR A 330 8.58 17.16 -13.00
N ALA A 331 8.39 16.58 -14.17
CA ALA A 331 8.09 15.17 -14.33
C ALA A 331 9.37 14.43 -14.69
N TYR A 332 9.63 13.32 -14.02
CA TYR A 332 10.72 12.43 -14.34
C TYR A 332 10.16 11.08 -14.77
N THR A 333 10.76 10.49 -15.80
CA THR A 333 10.40 9.16 -16.27
C THR A 333 11.60 8.48 -16.96
N GLY A 334 11.35 7.41 -17.70
CA GLY A 334 12.32 6.69 -18.49
C GLY A 334 12.14 5.19 -18.34
N SER A 335 13.23 4.47 -18.52
CA SER A 335 13.25 3.02 -18.37
C SER A 335 13.70 2.55 -16.99
N HIS A 336 14.44 3.38 -16.24
CA HIS A 336 15.13 2.98 -15.02
C HIS A 336 14.18 2.53 -13.90
N ASN A 337 14.53 1.43 -13.25
CA ASN A 337 13.96 1.04 -11.97
C ASN A 337 14.70 1.76 -10.82
N LEU A 338 14.08 1.87 -9.66
CA LEU A 338 14.77 2.35 -8.46
C LEU A 338 15.45 1.20 -7.72
N ASN A 339 16.43 0.59 -8.37
CA ASN A 339 17.31 -0.44 -7.79
C ASN A 339 18.79 -0.13 -8.13
N ARG A 340 19.74 -0.83 -7.51
CA ARG A 340 21.18 -0.62 -7.76
C ARG A 340 21.61 -1.00 -9.18
N GLY A 341 20.97 -2.01 -9.76
CA GLY A 341 21.22 -2.50 -11.13
C GLY A 341 21.08 -1.37 -12.15
N SER A 342 19.92 -0.72 -12.19
CA SER A 342 19.68 0.43 -13.08
C SER A 342 20.70 1.56 -12.87
N LEU A 343 20.99 1.93 -11.62
CA LEU A 343 21.93 3.04 -11.36
C LEU A 343 23.34 2.78 -11.87
N THR A 344 23.85 1.55 -11.73
CA THR A 344 25.30 1.26 -11.83
C THR A 344 25.70 0.23 -12.87
N ALA A 345 24.76 -0.52 -13.44
CA ALA A 345 25.07 -1.64 -14.32
C ALA A 345 24.22 -1.69 -15.60
N SER A 346 22.92 -1.42 -15.54
CA SER A 346 22.02 -1.54 -16.70
C SER A 346 22.12 -0.33 -17.64
N ASP A 347 21.84 -0.55 -18.92
CA ASP A 347 21.67 0.54 -19.88
C ASP A 347 20.25 1.08 -19.76
N ASP A 348 20.13 2.23 -19.13
CA ASP A 348 18.86 2.81 -18.75
C ASP A 348 18.83 4.32 -19.03
N SER A 349 17.63 4.88 -18.96
CA SER A 349 17.37 6.29 -19.22
C SER A 349 16.60 6.91 -18.06
N PHE A 350 17.08 8.07 -17.61
CA PHE A 350 16.42 8.94 -16.65
C PHE A 350 16.15 10.29 -17.31
N VAL A 351 14.87 10.61 -17.51
CA VAL A 351 14.42 11.76 -18.28
C VAL A 351 13.72 12.73 -17.36
N ARG A 352 14.16 13.99 -17.32
CA ARG A 352 13.45 15.11 -16.68
C ARG A 352 12.75 15.96 -17.73
N ILE A 353 11.52 16.36 -17.42
CA ILE A 353 10.66 17.18 -18.27
C ILE A 353 10.24 18.43 -17.48
N ASP A 354 10.60 19.60 -18.00
CA ASP A 354 10.19 20.94 -17.53
C ASP A 354 9.15 21.52 -18.51
N ASP A 355 7.95 20.97 -18.47
CA ASP A 355 6.80 21.44 -19.25
C ASP A 355 5.51 21.29 -18.43
N ALA A 356 4.77 22.39 -18.29
CA ALA A 356 3.61 22.45 -17.42
C ALA A 356 2.45 21.55 -17.88
N ALA A 357 2.25 21.38 -19.19
CA ALA A 357 1.19 20.55 -19.74
C ALA A 357 1.52 19.06 -19.55
N VAL A 358 2.79 18.70 -19.77
CA VAL A 358 3.27 17.33 -19.51
C VAL A 358 3.18 17.01 -18.02
N TYR A 359 3.64 17.91 -17.14
CA TYR A 359 3.51 17.72 -15.69
C TYR A 359 2.05 17.47 -15.28
N ALA A 360 1.12 18.30 -15.76
CA ALA A 360 -0.31 18.14 -15.46
C ALA A 360 -0.87 16.79 -15.92
N ALA A 361 -0.41 16.28 -17.07
CA ALA A 361 -0.83 14.97 -17.57
C ALA A 361 -0.30 13.81 -16.69
N TYR A 362 0.97 13.84 -16.31
CA TYR A 362 1.53 12.86 -15.36
C TYR A 362 0.90 12.96 -13.97
N ASP A 363 0.56 14.16 -13.51
CA ASP A 363 -0.10 14.36 -12.22
C ASP A 363 -1.54 13.82 -12.20
N ALA A 364 -2.25 13.98 -13.31
CA ALA A 364 -3.57 13.38 -13.52
C ALA A 364 -3.48 11.85 -13.57
N ASP A 365 -2.50 11.29 -14.28
CA ASP A 365 -2.24 9.84 -14.32
C ASP A 365 -1.88 9.29 -12.94
N PHE A 366 -1.00 9.96 -12.19
CA PHE A 366 -0.70 9.62 -10.80
C PHE A 366 -1.97 9.59 -9.94
N THR A 367 -2.82 10.62 -10.08
CA THR A 367 -4.06 10.72 -9.30
C THR A 367 -5.04 9.61 -9.69
N ALA A 368 -5.16 9.30 -10.98
CA ALA A 368 -5.98 8.18 -11.48
C ALA A 368 -5.47 6.83 -10.95
N MET A 369 -4.16 6.58 -11.05
CA MET A 369 -3.55 5.38 -10.45
C MET A 369 -3.76 5.33 -8.94
N LEU A 370 -3.59 6.46 -8.22
CA LEU A 370 -3.83 6.55 -6.77
C LEU A 370 -5.31 6.28 -6.44
N ASP A 371 -6.24 6.73 -7.26
CA ASP A 371 -7.65 6.37 -7.11
C ASP A 371 -7.91 4.88 -7.38
N GLU A 372 -6.94 4.15 -7.94
CA GLU A 372 -6.99 2.70 -8.22
C GLU A 372 -6.15 1.86 -7.24
N VAL A 373 -5.38 2.47 -6.32
CA VAL A 373 -4.51 1.72 -5.38
C VAL A 373 -5.27 0.97 -4.28
N ILE A 374 -4.77 -0.24 -3.99
CA ILE A 374 -5.35 -1.29 -3.15
C ILE A 374 -6.88 -1.43 -3.29
N LYS A 375 -7.30 -1.90 -4.46
CA LYS A 375 -8.67 -2.30 -4.76
C LYS A 375 -8.75 -3.73 -5.30
N PHE A 376 -9.80 -4.44 -4.86
CA PHE A 376 -10.32 -5.60 -5.60
C PHE A 376 -11.21 -5.17 -6.79
N VAL A 377 -11.76 -3.94 -6.78
CA VAL A 377 -12.30 -3.18 -7.93
C VAL A 377 -12.26 -1.67 -7.59
N PRO A 378 -11.97 -0.76 -8.57
CA PRO A 378 -12.10 0.71 -8.64
C PRO A 378 -13.39 1.16 -8.00
N ALA A 379 -13.73 2.43 -7.88
CA ALA A 379 -14.90 2.85 -7.09
C ALA A 379 -14.94 2.46 -5.58
N ALA A 380 -14.61 1.24 -5.12
CA ALA A 380 -14.89 0.79 -3.76
C ALA A 380 -13.87 1.27 -2.70
N TYR A 381 -12.54 1.20 -2.94
CA TYR A 381 -11.54 1.44 -1.87
C TYR A 381 -10.39 2.44 -2.21
N PRO A 382 -10.69 3.70 -2.63
CA PRO A 382 -9.67 4.62 -3.18
C PRO A 382 -8.69 5.23 -2.17
N ARG A 383 -8.85 4.98 -0.87
CA ARG A 383 -8.00 5.57 0.18
C ARG A 383 -7.14 4.53 0.89
N ALA A 384 -7.11 3.30 0.38
CA ALA A 384 -6.46 2.19 1.05
C ALA A 384 -4.93 2.32 0.98
N GLY A 385 -4.25 2.25 2.14
CA GLY A 385 -2.80 2.43 2.22
C GLY A 385 -2.12 1.68 3.37
N LEU A 386 -0.81 1.48 3.24
CA LEU A 386 0.08 0.81 4.19
C LEU A 386 0.93 1.83 4.97
N GLN A 387 0.97 1.69 6.30
CA GLN A 387 1.73 2.56 7.21
C GLN A 387 2.20 1.80 8.45
N MET A 388 3.21 2.34 9.15
CA MET A 388 3.61 1.84 10.47
C MET A 388 3.01 2.69 11.59
N ALA A 389 2.41 2.03 12.57
CA ALA A 389 1.98 2.64 13.81
C ALA A 389 3.14 2.83 14.78
N ALA A 390 4.03 1.84 14.83
CA ALA A 390 5.24 1.84 15.63
C ALA A 390 6.36 1.12 14.85
N ASN A 391 7.60 1.53 15.07
CA ASN A 391 8.81 0.99 14.44
C ASN A 391 10.01 1.30 15.33
N GLY A 392 10.85 0.29 15.62
CA GLY A 392 11.99 0.46 16.51
C GLY A 392 12.80 -0.82 16.65
N PRO A 393 13.97 -0.76 17.33
CA PRO A 393 14.75 -1.95 17.65
C PRO A 393 14.06 -2.88 18.65
N ASP A 394 12.98 -2.43 19.28
CA ASP A 394 12.29 -3.08 20.39
C ASP A 394 11.16 -3.98 19.85
N ASP A 395 10.73 -4.98 20.63
CA ASP A 395 9.72 -5.95 20.21
C ASP A 395 8.30 -5.44 20.54
N GLN A 396 7.53 -5.12 19.50
CA GLN A 396 6.22 -4.48 19.67
C GLN A 396 5.12 -5.53 19.51
N ARG A 397 4.54 -5.96 20.63
CA ARG A 397 3.57 -7.05 20.67
C ARG A 397 2.17 -6.60 21.06
N ALA A 398 1.23 -7.52 20.87
CA ALA A 398 -0.16 -7.42 21.28
C ALA A 398 -0.88 -6.09 20.91
N PRO A 399 -0.84 -5.63 19.65
CA PRO A 399 -1.55 -4.42 19.28
C PRO A 399 -3.05 -4.57 19.59
N ARG A 400 -3.61 -3.48 20.12
CA ARG A 400 -5.02 -3.29 20.34
C ARG A 400 -5.37 -1.91 19.82
N ALA A 401 -6.29 -1.87 18.87
CA ALA A 401 -6.84 -0.63 18.35
C ALA A 401 -8.30 -0.51 18.78
N ALA A 402 -8.72 0.73 18.99
CA ALA A 402 -10.12 1.06 19.06
C ALA A 402 -10.37 2.33 18.25
N ALA A 403 -11.45 2.32 17.50
CA ALA A 403 -11.98 3.52 16.87
C ALA A 403 -13.33 3.86 17.42
N MET A 404 -13.65 5.15 17.37
CA MET A 404 -14.99 5.60 17.03
C MET A 404 -15.03 7.06 16.58
N ARG A 405 -15.91 7.29 15.58
CA ARG A 405 -16.54 8.52 15.10
C ARG A 405 -15.67 9.73 14.74
N ALA A 406 -16.12 10.44 13.69
CA ALA A 406 -15.47 11.61 13.09
C ALA A 406 -14.08 11.36 12.46
N GLY A 407 -13.79 10.12 12.03
CA GLY A 407 -12.56 9.75 11.32
C GLY A 407 -11.35 9.51 12.22
N TYR A 408 -11.49 9.58 13.56
CA TYR A 408 -10.39 9.32 14.48
C TYR A 408 -10.24 7.84 14.83
N THR A 409 -9.00 7.36 14.94
CA THR A 409 -8.67 6.01 15.39
C THR A 409 -7.50 6.06 16.37
N ALA A 410 -7.55 5.28 17.44
CA ALA A 410 -6.44 5.13 18.39
C ALA A 410 -5.93 3.69 18.37
N VAL A 411 -4.62 3.52 18.27
CA VAL A 411 -3.94 2.22 18.40
C VAL A 411 -3.01 2.26 19.59
N THR A 412 -2.97 1.16 20.33
CA THR A 412 -2.09 0.91 21.47
C THR A 412 -1.32 -0.38 21.26
N TRP A 413 -0.13 -0.45 21.84
CA TRP A 413 0.72 -1.63 21.78
C TRP A 413 1.65 -1.70 22.99
N GLU A 414 2.14 -2.90 23.22
CA GLU A 414 3.21 -3.20 24.17
C GLU A 414 4.56 -3.01 23.46
N ASP A 415 5.52 -2.36 24.11
CA ASP A 415 6.86 -2.05 23.60
C ASP A 415 7.92 -2.63 24.55
N ASP A 416 8.54 -3.74 24.14
CA ASP A 416 9.53 -4.49 24.92
C ASP A 416 10.96 -4.04 24.58
N ARG A 417 11.58 -3.28 25.49
CA ARG A 417 12.94 -2.74 25.32
C ARG A 417 14.05 -3.78 25.45
N ASP A 418 13.82 -4.87 26.20
CA ASP A 418 14.76 -5.98 26.32
C ASP A 418 14.29 -7.16 25.46
N ARG A 419 14.97 -7.35 24.33
CA ARG A 419 14.72 -8.36 23.28
C ARG A 419 14.76 -9.82 23.76
N THR A 420 15.01 -10.08 25.04
CA THR A 420 15.16 -11.41 25.64
C THR A 420 14.35 -11.65 26.91
N SER A 421 13.66 -10.63 27.45
CA SER A 421 12.81 -10.73 28.66
C SER A 421 11.55 -9.88 28.51
N VAL A 422 10.45 -10.31 29.14
CA VAL A 422 9.22 -9.48 29.29
C VAL A 422 9.37 -8.44 30.42
N ASP A 423 10.54 -8.34 31.04
CA ASP A 423 10.82 -7.29 32.02
C ASP A 423 11.01 -5.95 31.28
N GLY A 424 10.22 -4.95 31.65
CA GLY A 424 10.37 -3.61 31.11
C GLY A 424 9.51 -3.29 29.88
N THR A 425 8.35 -3.95 29.73
CA THR A 425 7.33 -3.63 28.71
C THR A 425 6.61 -2.34 29.00
N GLU A 426 6.60 -1.41 28.03
CA GLU A 426 5.88 -0.15 28.11
C GLU A 426 4.60 -0.17 27.26
N VAL A 427 3.64 0.67 27.62
CA VAL A 427 2.43 0.86 26.81
C VAL A 427 2.53 2.16 26.03
N TYR A 428 2.33 2.10 24.72
CA TYR A 428 2.27 3.26 23.84
C TYR A 428 0.91 3.41 23.18
N ALA A 429 0.64 4.62 22.71
CA ALA A 429 -0.53 4.93 21.89
C ALA A 429 -0.19 5.87 20.73
N ARG A 430 -0.98 5.80 19.67
CA ARG A 430 -0.95 6.72 18.54
C ARG A 430 -2.35 7.02 18.03
N ILE A 431 -2.60 8.27 17.65
CA ILE A 431 -3.88 8.72 17.10
C ILE A 431 -3.74 8.96 15.60
N TYR A 432 -4.75 8.51 14.87
CA TYR A 432 -4.96 8.72 13.44
C TYR A 432 -6.23 9.54 13.21
N ARG A 433 -6.26 10.28 12.10
CA ARG A 433 -7.45 10.90 11.53
C ARG A 433 -7.50 10.59 10.05
N ASP A 434 -8.60 9.99 9.57
CA ASP A 434 -8.80 9.59 8.18
C ASP A 434 -7.65 8.74 7.62
N GLY A 435 -7.12 7.85 8.47
CA GLY A 435 -5.97 7.00 8.15
C GLY A 435 -4.60 7.68 8.22
N GLN A 436 -4.52 8.98 8.50
CA GLN A 436 -3.25 9.71 8.66
C GLN A 436 -2.88 9.88 10.13
N PRO A 437 -1.62 9.67 10.54
CA PRO A 437 -1.22 9.86 11.92
C PRO A 437 -1.25 11.34 12.29
N VAL A 438 -1.94 11.69 13.38
CA VAL A 438 -1.97 13.05 13.94
C VAL A 438 -1.05 13.21 15.15
N THR A 439 -0.61 12.10 15.75
CA THR A 439 0.47 12.06 16.73
C THR A 439 1.59 11.14 16.25
N GLY A 440 2.80 11.32 16.80
CA GLY A 440 3.79 10.24 16.85
C GLY A 440 3.38 9.17 17.89
N PRO A 441 4.18 8.11 18.06
CA PRO A 441 4.11 7.24 19.23
C PRO A 441 4.23 8.02 20.54
N VAL A 442 3.31 7.79 21.48
CA VAL A 442 3.32 8.42 22.80
C VAL A 442 3.28 7.35 23.88
N LYS A 443 4.29 7.31 24.76
CA LYS A 443 4.30 6.43 25.93
C LYS A 443 3.20 6.81 26.90
N VAL A 444 2.29 5.88 27.19
CA VAL A 444 1.13 6.04 28.07
C VAL A 444 1.36 5.47 29.47
N SER A 445 2.06 4.35 29.58
CA SER A 445 2.41 3.72 30.87
C SER A 445 3.13 4.69 31.80
N MET A 446 2.96 4.48 33.11
CA MET A 446 3.72 5.22 34.10
C MET A 446 5.12 4.59 34.22
N GLY A 447 6.17 5.39 34.42
CA GLY A 447 7.50 4.81 34.60
C GLY A 447 7.63 4.16 35.98
N GLY A 448 8.37 3.05 36.07
CA GLY A 448 8.75 2.43 37.34
C GLY A 448 9.58 3.39 38.20
N VAL A 449 8.95 4.06 39.16
CA VAL A 449 9.64 4.99 40.06
C VAL A 449 10.45 4.19 41.08
N GLY A 450 11.69 3.85 40.72
CA GLY A 450 12.71 3.36 41.67
C GLY A 450 13.22 1.93 41.47
N CYS A 451 12.82 1.20 40.43
CA CYS A 451 13.24 -0.18 40.20
C CYS A 451 13.95 -0.32 38.85
N ALA A 452 15.17 -0.88 38.86
CA ALA A 452 16.02 -1.03 37.68
C ALA A 452 15.59 -2.19 36.76
N THR A 453 14.80 -3.16 37.25
CA THR A 453 14.32 -4.38 36.55
C THR A 453 13.04 -4.90 37.22
N GLY A 454 12.13 -5.53 36.46
CA GLY A 454 11.00 -6.31 36.98
C GLY A 454 9.61 -5.64 37.02
N TRP A 455 9.42 -4.49 36.37
CA TRP A 455 8.08 -3.94 36.09
C TRP A 455 7.58 -4.44 34.73
N ASN A 456 6.27 -4.60 34.59
CA ASN A 456 5.64 -4.99 33.33
C ASN A 456 4.30 -4.27 33.12
N HIS A 457 4.15 -3.48 32.05
CA HIS A 457 2.91 -2.81 31.68
C HIS A 457 2.30 -3.48 30.45
N VAL A 458 1.21 -4.23 30.63
CA VAL A 458 0.68 -5.11 29.57
C VAL A 458 -0.79 -4.89 29.27
N GLN A 459 -1.22 -5.53 28.19
CA GLN A 459 -2.59 -5.74 27.77
C GLN A 459 -3.35 -4.40 27.60
N PRO A 460 -2.81 -3.45 26.84
CA PRO A 460 -3.46 -2.17 26.67
C PRO A 460 -4.75 -2.31 25.86
N SER A 461 -5.71 -1.44 26.11
CA SER A 461 -6.93 -1.28 25.35
C SER A 461 -7.20 0.20 25.18
N ALA A 462 -7.60 0.61 23.98
CA ALA A 462 -7.97 1.99 23.70
C ALA A 462 -9.48 2.15 23.50
N GLY A 463 -9.95 3.39 23.50
CA GLY A 463 -11.21 3.85 22.92
C GLY A 463 -11.06 5.34 22.60
N VAL A 464 -11.84 5.91 21.69
CA VAL A 464 -11.70 7.33 21.29
C VAL A 464 -13.07 8.02 21.29
N ASP A 465 -13.09 9.28 21.72
CA ASP A 465 -14.29 10.12 21.72
C ASP A 465 -14.45 10.92 20.41
N ASP A 466 -15.59 11.59 20.21
CA ASP A 466 -15.88 12.34 18.98
C ASP A 466 -14.95 13.56 18.78
N ALA A 467 -14.20 13.96 19.81
CA ALA A 467 -13.18 15.00 19.76
C ALA A 467 -11.77 14.46 19.45
N GLY A 468 -11.64 13.15 19.23
CA GLY A 468 -10.39 12.47 18.90
C GLY A 468 -9.51 12.15 20.10
N ASN A 469 -10.00 12.26 21.33
CA ASN A 469 -9.21 11.90 22.52
C ASN A 469 -9.22 10.39 22.73
N ALA A 470 -8.03 9.78 22.73
CA ALA A 470 -7.86 8.37 23.04
C ALA A 470 -7.83 8.16 24.55
N TYR A 471 -8.68 7.26 25.07
CA TYR A 471 -8.66 6.77 26.43
C TYR A 471 -8.02 5.38 26.40
N VAL A 472 -6.95 5.20 27.17
CA VAL A 472 -6.13 3.99 27.16
C VAL A 472 -6.17 3.39 28.55
N ALA A 473 -6.60 2.14 28.65
CA ALA A 473 -6.58 1.32 29.86
C ALA A 473 -5.51 0.23 29.72
N TRP A 474 -4.75 -0.06 30.77
CA TRP A 474 -3.73 -1.11 30.74
C TRP A 474 -3.49 -1.71 32.14
N ALA A 475 -2.88 -2.90 32.16
CA ALA A 475 -2.45 -3.57 33.37
C ALA A 475 -1.09 -2.98 33.78
N GLU A 476 -1.08 -2.27 34.90
CA GLU A 476 0.03 -1.45 35.39
C GLU A 476 0.69 -2.12 36.60
N ASP A 477 1.95 -2.53 36.46
CA ASP A 477 2.83 -2.94 37.55
C ASP A 477 3.85 -1.83 37.89
N GLY A 478 3.37 -0.76 38.53
CA GLY A 478 4.21 0.38 38.91
C GLY A 478 5.09 0.14 40.14
N ASP A 479 4.85 -0.93 40.92
CA ASP A 479 5.56 -1.25 42.16
C ASP A 479 6.48 -2.48 42.06
N CYS A 480 6.54 -3.11 40.88
CA CYS A 480 7.46 -4.17 40.49
C CYS A 480 7.27 -5.45 41.31
N ARG A 481 6.03 -5.75 41.67
CA ARG A 481 5.69 -6.96 42.44
C ARG A 481 5.09 -8.06 41.58
N GLY A 482 4.90 -7.81 40.27
CA GLY A 482 4.22 -8.72 39.35
C GLY A 482 2.71 -8.77 39.57
N GLU A 483 2.15 -7.90 40.41
CA GLU A 483 0.71 -7.73 40.63
C GLU A 483 0.26 -6.45 39.94
N HIS A 484 -0.71 -6.56 39.04
CA HIS A 484 -1.12 -5.43 38.21
C HIS A 484 -2.33 -4.70 38.80
N ASN A 485 -2.41 -3.41 38.51
CA ASN A 485 -3.59 -2.57 38.71
C ASN A 485 -4.11 -2.03 37.38
N ILE A 486 -5.37 -1.61 37.31
CA ILE A 486 -5.93 -1.12 36.05
C ILE A 486 -5.86 0.40 36.00
N ALA A 487 -4.88 0.91 35.26
CA ALA A 487 -4.71 2.34 35.03
C ALA A 487 -5.47 2.78 33.76
N VAL A 488 -5.91 4.04 33.75
CA VAL A 488 -6.54 4.69 32.58
C VAL A 488 -6.00 6.10 32.40
N ARG A 489 -5.66 6.48 31.16
CA ARG A 489 -5.26 7.85 30.77
C ARG A 489 -5.98 8.31 29.52
N ARG A 490 -6.06 9.63 29.34
CA ARG A 490 -6.51 10.29 28.11
C ARG A 490 -5.32 10.91 27.39
N LEU A 491 -5.16 10.57 26.11
CA LEU A 491 -4.27 11.21 25.14
C LEU A 491 -5.12 12.05 24.18
N SER A 492 -4.78 13.33 24.06
CA SER A 492 -5.44 14.24 23.09
C SER A 492 -4.78 14.18 21.71
N PRO A 493 -5.47 14.61 20.63
CA PRO A 493 -4.89 14.72 19.29
C PRO A 493 -3.65 15.62 19.21
N SER A 494 -3.45 16.53 20.15
CA SER A 494 -2.23 17.37 20.25
C SER A 494 -1.05 16.68 20.93
N GLY A 495 -1.19 15.40 21.32
CA GLY A 495 -0.15 14.63 22.02
C GLY A 495 -0.10 14.86 23.53
N THR A 496 -1.06 15.59 24.12
CA THR A 496 -1.07 15.85 25.58
C THR A 496 -1.73 14.68 26.33
N LEU A 497 -1.03 14.15 27.34
CA LEU A 497 -1.52 13.10 28.24
C LEU A 497 -2.09 13.66 29.55
N SER A 498 -3.19 13.09 30.03
CA SER A 498 -3.74 13.37 31.35
C SER A 498 -2.95 12.70 32.48
N ALA A 499 -3.30 13.01 33.74
CA ALA A 499 -2.99 12.15 34.88
C ALA A 499 -3.73 10.80 34.74
N ALA A 500 -3.17 9.75 35.36
CA ALA A 500 -3.79 8.43 35.40
C ALA A 500 -4.90 8.36 36.45
N VAL A 501 -5.92 7.55 36.18
CA VAL A 501 -6.96 7.17 37.14
C VAL A 501 -7.01 5.65 37.27
N TRP A 502 -7.48 5.16 38.40
CA TRP A 502 -7.50 3.72 38.70
C TRP A 502 -8.91 3.13 38.57
N ALA A 503 -9.10 2.18 37.66
CA ALA A 503 -10.38 1.52 37.45
C ALA A 503 -10.72 0.55 38.59
N ASN A 504 -9.74 -0.19 39.12
CA ASN A 504 -9.95 -1.13 40.20
C ASN A 504 -10.00 -0.48 41.61
N ASN A 505 -9.65 0.82 41.74
CA ASN A 505 -9.49 1.51 43.04
C ASN A 505 -8.57 0.71 44.00
N PRO A 506 -7.25 0.66 43.72
CA PRO A 506 -6.33 -0.29 44.30
C PRO A 506 -6.38 -0.31 45.83
N GLN A 507 -6.78 -1.47 46.35
CA GLN A 507 -6.45 -1.91 47.71
C GLN A 507 -5.45 -3.04 47.49
N TRP A 508 -4.26 -2.94 48.10
CA TRP A 508 -3.01 -3.68 47.79
C TRP A 508 -3.06 -5.23 47.86
N SER A 509 -4.01 -5.89 47.20
CA SER A 509 -4.14 -7.35 47.14
C SER A 509 -4.84 -7.80 45.86
N GLY A 510 -4.27 -8.79 45.17
CA GLY A 510 -4.83 -9.40 43.95
C GLY A 510 -4.18 -8.87 42.68
N ASP A 511 -4.19 -9.69 41.62
CA ASP A 511 -3.63 -9.35 40.32
C ASP A 511 -4.75 -9.01 39.31
N GLN A 512 -4.69 -7.83 38.71
CA GLN A 512 -5.76 -7.29 37.86
C GLN A 512 -5.30 -7.26 36.40
N THR A 513 -5.90 -8.10 35.57
CA THR A 513 -5.39 -8.34 34.22
C THR A 513 -6.48 -8.16 33.15
N ARG A 514 -6.05 -8.13 31.89
CA ARG A 514 -6.87 -8.04 30.67
C ARG A 514 -7.90 -6.91 30.67
N PRO A 515 -7.48 -5.65 30.93
CA PRO A 515 -8.40 -4.55 30.84
C PRO A 515 -8.92 -4.37 29.41
N ARG A 516 -10.19 -4.01 29.30
CA ARG A 516 -10.85 -3.57 28.06
C ARG A 516 -11.65 -2.33 28.34
N ILE A 517 -11.59 -1.37 27.43
CA ILE A 517 -12.28 -0.08 27.56
C ILE A 517 -13.16 0.18 26.33
N ALA A 518 -14.34 0.73 26.56
CA ALA A 518 -15.22 1.24 25.51
C ALA A 518 -15.64 2.67 25.85
N VAL A 519 -15.46 3.58 24.89
CA VAL A 519 -15.64 5.02 25.04
C VAL A 519 -16.81 5.48 24.16
N ARG A 520 -17.65 6.34 24.72
CA ARG A 520 -18.75 7.01 24.03
C ARG A 520 -18.25 8.32 23.42
N GLY A 521 -18.94 8.80 22.39
CA GLY A 521 -18.59 10.04 21.69
C GLY A 521 -18.44 11.29 22.58
N ASP A 522 -19.07 11.33 23.76
CA ASP A 522 -18.94 12.44 24.72
C ASP A 522 -17.82 12.27 25.76
N GLY A 523 -17.01 11.22 25.65
CA GLY A 523 -15.89 10.93 26.56
C GLY A 523 -16.28 10.19 27.84
N GLY A 524 -17.54 9.76 28.00
CA GLY A 524 -17.93 8.76 28.98
C GLY A 524 -17.48 7.35 28.56
N PHE A 525 -17.15 6.46 29.50
CA PHE A 525 -16.58 5.16 29.16
C PHE A 525 -16.84 4.09 30.22
N THR A 526 -16.68 2.82 29.83
CA THR A 526 -16.66 1.67 30.74
C THR A 526 -15.36 0.90 30.57
N VAL A 527 -14.76 0.50 31.69
CA VAL A 527 -13.60 -0.39 31.74
C VAL A 527 -14.02 -1.72 32.37
N VAL A 528 -13.62 -2.84 31.78
CA VAL A 528 -13.77 -4.19 32.34
C VAL A 528 -12.41 -4.86 32.48
N TRP A 529 -12.24 -5.76 33.45
CA TRP A 529 -10.99 -6.48 33.67
C TRP A 529 -11.25 -7.80 34.40
N GLU A 530 -10.20 -8.60 34.54
CA GLU A 530 -10.17 -9.89 35.23
C GLU A 530 -9.42 -9.77 36.57
N ASP A 531 -10.04 -10.21 37.67
CA ASP A 531 -9.33 -10.45 38.94
C ASP A 531 -8.73 -11.87 38.92
N ALA A 532 -7.41 -11.98 38.79
CA ALA A 532 -6.66 -13.23 38.82
C ALA A 532 -6.17 -13.57 40.25
N PRO A 533 -6.04 -14.86 40.61
CA PRO A 533 -6.36 -16.05 39.81
C PRO A 533 -7.84 -16.46 39.90
N THR A 534 -8.69 -15.66 40.58
CA THR A 534 -10.06 -16.06 40.90
C THR A 534 -10.97 -16.25 39.68
N GLY A 535 -10.61 -15.64 38.54
CA GLY A 535 -11.44 -15.67 37.33
C GLY A 535 -12.74 -14.92 37.56
N THR A 536 -12.66 -13.65 37.95
CA THR A 536 -13.82 -12.78 38.16
C THR A 536 -13.77 -11.60 37.20
N VAL A 537 -14.85 -11.40 36.44
CA VAL A 537 -14.99 -10.24 35.56
C VAL A 537 -15.52 -9.06 36.37
N ARG A 538 -14.80 -7.94 36.33
CA ARG A 538 -15.15 -6.67 36.97
C ARG A 538 -15.46 -5.59 35.95
N ALA A 539 -16.17 -4.54 36.38
CA ALA A 539 -16.45 -3.36 35.58
C ALA A 539 -16.45 -2.05 36.39
N ALA A 540 -16.12 -0.96 35.72
CA ALA A 540 -16.19 0.41 36.23
C ALA A 540 -16.70 1.36 35.14
N GLY A 541 -17.69 2.20 35.48
CA GLY A 541 -18.25 3.19 34.55
C GLY A 541 -17.86 4.60 34.92
N TYR A 542 -17.76 5.46 33.90
CA TYR A 542 -17.30 6.84 34.01
C TYR A 542 -18.14 7.76 33.11
N ALA A 543 -18.60 8.88 33.66
CA ALA A 543 -19.18 9.97 32.87
C ALA A 543 -18.09 10.82 32.20
N SER A 544 -16.91 10.86 32.80
CA SER A 544 -15.67 11.43 32.27
C SER A 544 -14.48 10.86 33.04
N LEU A 545 -13.24 11.10 32.58
CA LEU A 545 -12.03 10.54 33.21
C LEU A 545 -11.96 10.77 34.73
N THR A 546 -12.47 11.90 35.21
CA THR A 546 -12.46 12.28 36.64
C THR A 546 -13.79 12.04 37.35
N SER A 547 -14.81 11.49 36.67
CA SER A 547 -16.16 11.30 37.22
C SER A 547 -16.61 9.86 37.07
N ARG A 548 -16.30 9.03 38.06
CA ARG A 548 -16.75 7.63 38.14
C ARG A 548 -18.25 7.55 38.45
N THR A 549 -19.01 6.78 37.69
CA THR A 549 -20.45 6.56 37.90
C THR A 549 -20.75 5.27 38.66
N PHE A 550 -19.95 4.21 38.47
CA PHE A 550 -20.08 2.97 39.25
C PHE A 550 -18.76 2.17 39.34
N GLY A 551 -18.78 1.17 40.22
CA GLY A 551 -17.78 0.11 40.34
C GLY A 551 -16.70 0.36 41.41
N PRO A 552 -15.80 -0.62 41.65
CA PRO A 552 -15.68 -1.90 40.94
C PRO A 552 -16.89 -2.80 41.14
N LEU A 553 -17.57 -3.15 40.05
CA LEU A 553 -18.76 -4.00 40.05
C LEU A 553 -18.37 -5.40 39.61
N GLN A 554 -18.77 -6.43 40.34
CA GLN A 554 -18.65 -7.81 39.87
C GLN A 554 -19.71 -8.12 38.81
N VAL A 555 -19.26 -8.42 37.59
CA VAL A 555 -20.11 -8.71 36.44
C VAL A 555 -20.48 -10.19 36.41
N ALA A 556 -19.49 -11.07 36.56
CA ALA A 556 -19.64 -12.52 36.48
C ALA A 556 -18.38 -13.24 37.01
N THR A 557 -18.47 -14.56 37.14
CA THR A 557 -17.29 -15.44 37.15
C THR A 557 -16.93 -15.81 35.71
N GLY A 558 -15.64 -15.78 35.37
CA GLY A 558 -15.12 -15.99 34.02
C GLY A 558 -13.83 -15.21 33.76
N ASP A 559 -13.31 -15.36 32.55
CA ASP A 559 -12.05 -14.77 32.11
C ASP A 559 -12.18 -14.10 30.72
N ARG A 560 -11.10 -13.42 30.27
CA ARG A 560 -11.00 -12.77 28.95
C ARG A 560 -12.22 -11.88 28.59
N PRO A 561 -12.56 -10.87 29.41
CA PRO A 561 -13.69 -10.02 29.12
C PRO A 561 -13.44 -9.10 27.92
N ASP A 562 -14.52 -8.65 27.29
CA ASP A 562 -14.54 -7.55 26.32
C ASP A 562 -15.80 -6.69 26.50
N VAL A 563 -15.75 -5.43 26.09
CA VAL A 563 -16.84 -4.47 26.35
C VAL A 563 -17.08 -3.54 25.17
N ALA A 564 -18.35 -3.21 24.93
CA ALA A 564 -18.79 -2.14 24.04
C ALA A 564 -19.87 -1.30 24.74
N VAL A 565 -19.97 0.00 24.45
CA VAL A 565 -20.97 0.90 25.03
C VAL A 565 -21.88 1.47 23.94
N ASP A 566 -23.18 1.59 24.24
CA ASP A 566 -24.15 2.25 23.35
C ASP A 566 -24.25 3.76 23.62
N GLY A 567 -25.10 4.46 22.84
CA GLY A 567 -25.28 5.91 22.98
C GLY A 567 -25.86 6.35 24.34
N ALA A 568 -26.56 5.46 25.04
CA ALA A 568 -27.08 5.71 26.38
C ALA A 568 -26.02 5.46 27.48
N GLY A 569 -24.83 4.96 27.13
CA GLY A 569 -23.79 4.56 28.07
C GLY A 569 -24.04 3.19 28.70
N THR A 570 -24.91 2.36 28.11
CA THR A 570 -25.12 0.97 28.55
C THR A 570 -24.01 0.11 27.97
N ALA A 571 -23.22 -0.50 28.86
CA ALA A 571 -22.15 -1.43 28.52
C ALA A 571 -22.70 -2.82 28.23
N THR A 572 -22.37 -3.38 27.06
CA THR A 572 -22.45 -4.81 26.75
C THR A 572 -21.11 -5.44 27.08
N VAL A 573 -21.06 -6.26 28.13
CA VAL A 573 -19.87 -6.98 28.57
C VAL A 573 -20.00 -8.43 28.14
N VAL A 574 -19.00 -8.97 27.43
CA VAL A 574 -18.89 -10.39 27.07
C VAL A 574 -17.67 -11.01 27.75
N TRP A 575 -17.73 -12.30 28.04
CA TRP A 575 -16.62 -13.02 28.67
C TRP A 575 -16.66 -14.50 28.35
N GLN A 576 -15.53 -15.16 28.59
CA GLN A 576 -15.45 -16.61 28.54
C GLN A 576 -15.81 -17.18 29.93
N GLN A 577 -16.73 -18.13 29.93
CA GLN A 577 -17.04 -18.97 31.08
C GLN A 577 -16.99 -20.42 30.59
N ALA A 578 -15.78 -21.00 30.69
CA ALA A 578 -15.43 -22.23 29.99
C ALA A 578 -16.50 -23.33 30.15
N PRO A 579 -16.97 -23.95 29.05
CA PRO A 579 -16.42 -23.84 27.68
C PRO A 579 -17.06 -22.74 26.81
N ASP A 580 -17.96 -21.93 27.36
CA ASP A 580 -18.91 -21.09 26.61
C ASP A 580 -18.57 -19.58 26.66
N VAL A 581 -19.23 -18.81 25.79
CA VAL A 581 -19.20 -17.34 25.81
C VAL A 581 -20.51 -16.83 26.39
N TYR A 582 -20.42 -15.89 27.33
CA TYR A 582 -21.57 -15.23 27.94
C TYR A 582 -21.52 -13.72 27.72
N GLY A 583 -22.68 -13.07 27.87
CA GLY A 583 -22.80 -11.62 27.84
C GLY A 583 -23.81 -11.10 28.86
N ARG A 584 -23.63 -9.86 29.31
CA ARG A 584 -24.52 -9.11 30.24
C ARG A 584 -24.54 -7.65 29.84
N ARG A 585 -25.66 -6.97 30.04
CA ARG A 585 -25.73 -5.50 29.84
C ARG A 585 -25.90 -4.75 31.15
N ILE A 586 -25.14 -3.68 31.31
CA ILE A 586 -25.06 -2.86 32.52
C ILE A 586 -25.23 -1.40 32.11
N SER A 587 -26.21 -0.72 32.69
CA SER A 587 -26.47 0.71 32.46
C SER A 587 -25.30 1.60 32.89
N ALA A 588 -25.32 2.87 32.47
CA ALA A 588 -24.34 3.88 32.88
C ALA A 588 -24.24 4.10 34.41
N THR A 589 -25.24 3.65 35.18
CA THR A 589 -25.28 3.73 36.66
C THR A 589 -24.93 2.40 37.35
N GLY A 590 -24.56 1.36 36.60
CA GLY A 590 -24.17 0.06 37.15
C GLY A 590 -25.34 -0.92 37.35
N THR A 591 -26.57 -0.56 37.00
CA THR A 591 -27.73 -1.47 37.09
C THR A 591 -27.76 -2.46 35.92
N THR A 592 -28.18 -3.70 36.16
CA THR A 592 -28.34 -4.72 35.10
C THR A 592 -29.52 -4.37 34.19
N VAL A 593 -29.25 -4.22 32.91
CA VAL A 593 -30.28 -4.00 31.87
C VAL A 593 -30.68 -5.32 31.20
N ALA A 594 -29.71 -6.23 31.01
CA ALA A 594 -29.95 -7.58 30.53
C ALA A 594 -29.12 -8.57 31.36
N PRO A 595 -29.70 -9.70 31.80
CA PRO A 595 -29.00 -10.68 32.63
C PRO A 595 -27.89 -11.40 31.87
N ALA A 596 -27.02 -12.09 32.60
CA ALA A 596 -26.02 -12.96 32.01
C ALA A 596 -26.69 -14.02 31.12
N THR A 597 -26.30 -14.08 29.86
CA THR A 597 -26.92 -14.90 28.81
C THR A 597 -25.82 -15.61 28.03
N LYS A 598 -25.98 -16.92 27.79
CA LYS A 598 -25.09 -17.70 26.94
C LYS A 598 -25.24 -17.25 25.47
N ILE A 599 -24.13 -16.89 24.83
CA ILE A 599 -24.10 -16.29 23.49
C ILE A 599 -23.86 -17.33 22.40
N ASN A 600 -22.97 -18.28 22.60
CA ASN A 600 -22.78 -19.38 21.66
C ASN A 600 -23.94 -20.38 21.76
N THR A 601 -24.26 -21.03 20.65
CA THR A 601 -25.36 -21.97 20.48
C THR A 601 -24.92 -23.32 19.96
N ASN A 602 -23.74 -23.40 19.34
CA ASN A 602 -23.19 -24.65 18.87
C ASN A 602 -22.60 -25.52 20.01
N ALA A 603 -22.28 -26.77 19.69
CA ALA A 603 -21.71 -27.75 20.61
C ALA A 603 -20.19 -27.91 20.47
N ALA A 604 -19.46 -26.88 20.04
CA ALA A 604 -18.01 -26.89 19.99
C ALA A 604 -17.41 -27.10 21.39
N GLY A 605 -16.22 -27.71 21.44
CA GLY A 605 -15.60 -28.10 22.70
C GLY A 605 -15.07 -26.92 23.52
N GLN A 606 -14.78 -25.80 22.87
CA GLN A 606 -14.19 -24.58 23.42
C GLN A 606 -14.63 -23.38 22.60
N HIS A 607 -14.85 -22.26 23.30
CA HIS A 607 -15.09 -20.94 22.74
C HIS A 607 -14.16 -19.94 23.44
N LEU A 608 -13.28 -19.30 22.68
CA LEU A 608 -12.17 -18.49 23.20
C LEU A 608 -12.18 -17.07 22.61
N ALA A 609 -11.55 -16.14 23.35
CA ALA A 609 -11.28 -14.77 22.92
C ALA A 609 -12.52 -14.04 22.34
N PRO A 610 -13.61 -13.89 23.13
CA PRO A 610 -14.77 -13.15 22.66
C PRO A 610 -14.43 -11.66 22.46
N ALA A 611 -14.98 -11.06 21.42
CA ALA A 611 -14.94 -9.62 21.18
C ALA A 611 -16.35 -9.10 20.82
N VAL A 612 -16.66 -7.86 21.17
CA VAL A 612 -17.99 -7.27 20.99
C VAL A 612 -17.94 -5.85 20.43
N ALA A 613 -18.84 -5.54 19.50
CA ALA A 613 -19.12 -4.19 19.04
C ALA A 613 -20.62 -3.90 19.21
N THR A 614 -20.99 -2.66 19.56
CA THR A 614 -22.38 -2.26 19.82
C THR A 614 -22.73 -0.96 19.10
N THR A 615 -23.89 -0.92 18.45
CA THR A 615 -24.40 0.29 17.78
C THR A 615 -24.87 1.32 18.80
N PRO A 616 -25.04 2.60 18.43
CA PRO A 616 -25.62 3.59 19.34
C PRO A 616 -27.00 3.20 19.89
N GLY A 617 -27.76 2.37 19.17
CA GLY A 617 -29.06 1.84 19.59
C GLY A 617 -28.99 0.63 20.53
N GLY A 618 -27.81 0.09 20.82
CA GLY A 618 -27.61 -1.03 21.73
C GLY A 618 -27.70 -2.41 21.09
N GLU A 619 -27.77 -2.51 19.76
CA GLU A 619 -27.62 -3.78 19.06
C GLU A 619 -26.14 -4.17 19.03
N SER A 620 -25.83 -5.45 19.26
CA SER A 620 -24.45 -5.90 19.37
C SER A 620 -24.12 -6.98 18.33
N VAL A 621 -22.84 -7.07 17.97
CA VAL A 621 -22.25 -8.22 17.28
C VAL A 621 -21.15 -8.77 18.19
N VAL A 622 -21.20 -10.08 18.47
CA VAL A 622 -20.18 -10.78 19.25
C VAL A 622 -19.47 -11.77 18.34
N VAL A 623 -18.13 -11.79 18.39
CA VAL A 623 -17.28 -12.73 17.66
C VAL A 623 -16.41 -13.53 18.63
N TRP A 624 -16.03 -14.76 18.27
CA TRP A 624 -15.18 -15.63 19.08
C TRP A 624 -14.53 -16.72 18.23
N SER A 625 -13.48 -17.35 18.76
CA SER A 625 -12.90 -18.56 18.15
C SER A 625 -13.53 -19.82 18.76
N ASP A 626 -13.91 -20.80 17.94
CA ASP A 626 -14.41 -22.10 18.41
C ASP A 626 -13.61 -23.27 17.82
N ASN A 627 -13.63 -24.44 18.47
CA ASN A 627 -13.04 -25.67 17.92
C ASN A 627 -14.12 -26.67 17.49
N VAL A 628 -14.33 -26.78 16.19
CA VAL A 628 -15.32 -27.68 15.62
C VAL A 628 -14.69 -29.04 15.35
N ALA A 629 -15.34 -30.12 15.79
CA ALA A 629 -14.93 -31.48 15.46
C ALA A 629 -15.15 -31.74 13.96
N VAL A 630 -14.17 -32.36 13.30
CA VAL A 630 -14.25 -32.72 11.89
C VAL A 630 -14.07 -34.23 11.74
N THR A 631 -14.85 -34.84 10.84
CA THR A 631 -14.85 -36.28 10.58
C THR A 631 -14.35 -36.57 9.17
N GLY A 632 -13.51 -37.59 8.99
CA GLY A 632 -13.16 -38.13 7.65
C GLY A 632 -11.77 -37.78 7.12
N GLY A 633 -10.79 -37.49 7.99
CA GLY A 633 -9.40 -37.23 7.61
C GLY A 633 -8.44 -37.27 8.82
N ASP A 634 -7.18 -36.88 8.61
CA ASP A 634 -6.14 -36.83 9.66
C ASP A 634 -6.39 -35.72 10.71
N VAL A 635 -7.19 -34.70 10.36
CA VAL A 635 -7.55 -33.57 11.23
C VAL A 635 -8.85 -33.86 11.98
N THR A 636 -8.79 -33.85 13.31
CA THR A 636 -9.95 -34.15 14.18
C THR A 636 -10.67 -32.93 14.72
N THR A 637 -10.00 -31.77 14.76
CA THR A 637 -10.57 -30.49 15.22
C THR A 637 -10.05 -29.33 14.37
N VAL A 638 -10.90 -28.34 14.12
CA VAL A 638 -10.55 -27.13 13.37
C VAL A 638 -11.02 -25.91 14.12
N TRP A 639 -10.15 -24.90 14.23
CA TRP A 639 -10.47 -23.63 14.84
C TRP A 639 -11.10 -22.68 13.81
N ARG A 640 -12.25 -22.10 14.15
CA ARG A 640 -12.97 -21.12 13.31
C ARG A 640 -13.27 -19.87 14.10
N VAL A 641 -13.41 -18.75 13.38
CA VAL A 641 -14.03 -17.55 13.95
C VAL A 641 -15.52 -17.54 13.63
N ARG A 642 -16.34 -17.32 14.65
CA ARG A 642 -17.80 -17.25 14.61
C ARG A 642 -18.26 -15.84 14.95
N MET A 643 -19.48 -15.52 14.53
CA MET A 643 -20.19 -14.30 14.87
C MET A 643 -21.66 -14.57 15.21
N ARG A 644 -22.24 -13.72 16.05
CA ARG A 644 -23.69 -13.67 16.33
C ARG A 644 -24.15 -12.24 16.58
N GLY A 645 -25.30 -11.90 16.01
CA GLY A 645 -25.97 -10.62 16.24
C GLY A 645 -26.91 -10.70 17.43
N LEU A 646 -26.93 -9.67 18.25
CA LEU A 646 -27.76 -9.58 19.45
C LEU A 646 -28.57 -8.29 19.46
N THR A 647 -29.78 -8.38 19.99
CA THR A 647 -30.65 -7.26 20.33
C THR A 647 -30.22 -6.61 21.66
N PRO A 648 -30.74 -5.42 22.01
CA PRO A 648 -30.45 -4.77 23.30
C PRO A 648 -30.76 -5.61 24.54
N SER A 649 -31.59 -6.65 24.44
CA SER A 649 -31.91 -7.58 25.53
C SER A 649 -31.06 -8.86 25.50
N LEU A 650 -30.01 -8.91 24.67
CA LEU A 650 -29.18 -10.09 24.38
C LEU A 650 -29.94 -11.27 23.74
N GLY A 651 -31.12 -11.01 23.18
CA GLY A 651 -31.81 -11.97 22.29
C GLY A 651 -31.17 -12.02 20.91
N GLY A 652 -31.32 -13.13 20.17
CA GLY A 652 -30.74 -13.27 18.84
C GLY A 652 -31.31 -12.29 17.82
N ARG A 653 -30.43 -11.56 17.12
CA ARG A 653 -30.74 -10.67 15.99
C ARG A 653 -30.46 -11.35 14.65
N PHE A 654 -29.33 -12.06 14.55
CA PHE A 654 -29.05 -13.03 13.50
C PHE A 654 -28.39 -14.28 14.11
N ALA A 655 -28.46 -15.40 13.40
CA ALA A 655 -27.99 -16.70 13.89
C ALA A 655 -26.46 -16.76 14.01
N GLU A 656 -25.96 -17.67 14.86
CA GLU A 656 -24.54 -17.93 14.92
C GLU A 656 -24.02 -18.49 13.59
N THR A 657 -22.99 -17.86 13.02
CA THR A 657 -22.40 -18.25 11.74
C THR A 657 -20.88 -18.03 11.73
N PRO A 658 -20.08 -18.81 11.00
CA PRO A 658 -18.69 -18.48 10.68
C PRO A 658 -18.57 -17.13 9.97
N VAL A 659 -17.45 -16.44 10.21
CA VAL A 659 -17.14 -15.15 9.56
C VAL A 659 -16.57 -15.33 8.17
N ALA A 660 -15.94 -16.48 7.91
CA ALA A 660 -15.51 -16.85 6.59
C ALA A 660 -15.61 -18.38 6.43
N TYR A 661 -16.09 -18.77 5.27
CA TYR A 661 -15.86 -20.09 4.70
C TYR A 661 -14.74 -19.82 3.68
N GLY A 662 -13.57 -20.42 3.87
CA GLY A 662 -12.31 -19.89 3.29
C GLY A 662 -12.28 -19.77 1.77
N LYS A 663 -11.21 -19.16 1.26
CA LYS A 663 -11.07 -18.71 -0.12
C LYS A 663 -9.84 -19.34 -0.77
N PHE A 664 -9.94 -20.62 -1.13
CA PHE A 664 -9.29 -21.10 -2.35
C PHE A 664 -10.33 -21.14 -3.46
N ALA A 665 -10.68 -19.97 -3.97
CA ALA A 665 -11.10 -19.75 -5.35
C ALA A 665 -11.13 -18.23 -5.60
N PRO A 666 -10.18 -17.65 -6.34
CA PRO A 666 -10.54 -16.48 -7.13
C PRO A 666 -11.57 -16.98 -8.17
N ASN A 667 -12.71 -16.31 -8.23
CA ASN A 667 -13.88 -16.62 -9.07
C ASN A 667 -14.63 -17.93 -8.76
N THR A 668 -15.67 -17.84 -7.92
CA THR A 668 -16.96 -18.50 -8.18
C THR A 668 -18.07 -17.80 -7.40
N VAL A 669 -18.96 -17.14 -8.12
CA VAL A 669 -20.28 -16.75 -7.63
C VAL A 669 -21.12 -18.02 -7.58
N SER A 670 -21.82 -18.31 -6.48
CA SER A 670 -23.28 -18.52 -6.47
C SER A 670 -23.81 -18.98 -5.12
N ASP A 671 -24.65 -18.10 -4.59
CA ASP A 671 -25.94 -18.38 -3.96
C ASP A 671 -26.55 -19.73 -4.44
N GLY A 672 -26.73 -20.71 -3.54
CA GLY A 672 -27.19 -22.05 -3.94
C GLY A 672 -27.08 -23.20 -2.95
N GLY A 673 -26.63 -22.96 -1.71
CA GLY A 673 -26.88 -23.88 -0.59
C GLY A 673 -26.31 -25.29 -0.74
N LYS A 674 -24.98 -25.42 -0.60
CA LYS A 674 -24.24 -26.53 0.06
C LYS A 674 -22.73 -26.28 -0.12
N GLU A 675 -22.12 -25.57 0.83
CA GLU A 675 -20.67 -25.38 0.90
C GLU A 675 -20.07 -26.23 2.04
N TYR A 676 -18.99 -26.97 1.76
CA TYR A 676 -17.75 -27.05 2.57
C TYR A 676 -16.64 -27.74 1.73
N PRO A 677 -15.35 -27.38 1.82
CA PRO A 677 -14.72 -26.14 2.33
C PRO A 677 -13.68 -25.53 1.35
N PRO A 678 -13.15 -24.32 1.61
CA PRO A 678 -11.75 -24.02 1.24
C PRO A 678 -10.93 -23.60 2.46
N LEU A 679 -10.86 -24.46 3.47
CA LEU A 679 -9.95 -24.28 4.62
C LEU A 679 -9.29 -25.59 5.04
N CYS A 680 -9.59 -26.72 4.39
CA CYS A 680 -8.94 -28.00 4.62
C CYS A 680 -8.60 -28.61 3.26
N GLY A 681 -7.40 -29.12 3.09
CA GLY A 681 -6.94 -29.74 1.86
C GLY A 681 -5.80 -30.71 2.09
N LYS A 682 -5.51 -31.54 1.09
CA LYS A 682 -4.35 -32.44 1.10
C LYS A 682 -3.08 -31.66 0.79
N VAL A 683 -2.10 -31.71 1.69
CA VAL A 683 -0.73 -31.25 1.44
C VAL A 683 0.19 -32.45 1.49
N GLY A 684 0.62 -32.89 0.30
CA GLY A 684 1.14 -34.25 0.14
C GLY A 684 0.03 -35.27 0.44
N THR A 685 0.27 -36.16 1.38
CA THR A 685 -0.68 -37.20 1.81
C THR A 685 -1.54 -36.80 3.01
N ALA A 686 -1.14 -35.78 3.76
CA ALA A 686 -1.78 -35.38 5.01
C ALA A 686 -2.93 -34.41 4.78
N ASP A 687 -4.03 -34.57 5.53
CA ASP A 687 -5.04 -33.51 5.63
C ASP A 687 -4.50 -32.36 6.47
N ARG A 688 -4.61 -31.14 5.96
CA ARG A 688 -4.28 -29.91 6.70
C ARG A 688 -5.45 -28.95 6.64
N CYS A 689 -5.69 -28.26 7.75
CA CYS A 689 -6.69 -27.21 7.83
C CYS A 689 -6.08 -25.90 8.30
N ALA A 690 -6.47 -24.80 7.66
CA ALA A 690 -6.24 -23.46 8.17
C ALA A 690 -7.02 -23.25 9.48
N VAL A 691 -6.32 -22.66 10.45
CA VAL A 691 -6.75 -22.39 11.82
C VAL A 691 -7.02 -20.91 11.93
N GLN A 692 -8.26 -20.53 12.29
CA GLN A 692 -8.62 -19.13 12.52
C GLN A 692 -8.59 -18.79 14.01
N GLY A 693 -8.10 -17.59 14.35
CA GLY A 693 -7.93 -17.16 15.73
C GLY A 693 -7.98 -15.64 15.91
N SER A 694 -7.93 -15.21 17.18
CA SER A 694 -7.75 -13.80 17.59
C SER A 694 -8.67 -12.80 16.87
N PRO A 695 -10.00 -12.99 16.94
CA PRO A 695 -10.93 -12.15 16.19
C PRO A 695 -11.09 -10.77 16.82
N SER A 696 -11.35 -9.78 15.97
CA SER A 696 -11.73 -8.42 16.33
C SER A 696 -12.93 -7.97 15.49
N VAL A 697 -13.78 -7.10 16.04
CA VAL A 697 -14.99 -6.63 15.37
C VAL A 697 -15.22 -5.15 15.61
N ALA A 698 -15.67 -4.43 14.58
CA ALA A 698 -16.15 -3.05 14.69
C ALA A 698 -17.48 -2.89 13.94
N VAL A 699 -18.37 -2.04 14.46
CA VAL A 699 -19.70 -1.77 13.90
C VAL A 699 -19.87 -0.27 13.67
N ASP A 700 -20.51 0.10 12.57
CA ASP A 700 -20.90 1.47 12.29
C ASP A 700 -22.29 1.81 12.86
N ASP A 701 -22.68 3.08 12.78
CA ASP A 701 -23.95 3.57 13.32
C ASP A 701 -25.19 2.94 12.65
N SER A 702 -25.04 2.38 11.45
CA SER A 702 -26.10 1.67 10.71
C SER A 702 -26.16 0.17 11.00
N GLY A 703 -25.27 -0.33 11.86
CA GLY A 703 -25.18 -1.74 12.22
C GLY A 703 -24.35 -2.58 11.25
N ARG A 704 -23.79 -2.00 10.18
CA ARG A 704 -22.84 -2.71 9.30
C ARG A 704 -21.54 -2.91 10.07
N PHE A 705 -20.88 -4.04 9.86
CA PHE A 705 -19.70 -4.38 10.65
C PHE A 705 -18.59 -5.01 9.81
N VAL A 706 -17.39 -5.00 10.36
CA VAL A 706 -16.20 -5.66 9.80
C VAL A 706 -15.61 -6.54 10.89
N VAL A 707 -15.20 -7.75 10.51
CA VAL A 707 -14.46 -8.68 11.38
C VAL A 707 -13.05 -8.86 10.83
N GLY A 708 -12.05 -8.78 11.69
CA GLY A 708 -10.65 -9.13 11.41
C GLY A 708 -10.24 -10.37 12.21
N TRP A 709 -9.37 -11.21 11.67
CA TRP A 709 -8.88 -12.42 12.35
C TRP A 709 -7.50 -12.85 11.82
N THR A 710 -6.80 -13.70 12.58
CA THR A 710 -5.62 -14.40 12.07
C THR A 710 -6.00 -15.76 11.51
N GLU A 711 -5.34 -16.19 10.44
CA GLU A 711 -5.56 -17.48 9.79
C GLU A 711 -4.25 -18.12 9.34
N SER A 712 -4.01 -19.38 9.72
CA SER A 712 -2.76 -20.07 9.37
C SER A 712 -2.69 -20.47 7.90
N ASP A 713 -1.51 -20.40 7.27
CA ASP A 713 -1.29 -21.05 5.97
C ASP A 713 -1.42 -22.57 6.11
N MET A 714 -2.12 -23.17 5.15
CA MET A 714 -2.30 -24.61 5.07
C MET A 714 -1.18 -25.30 4.29
N TRP A 715 -0.40 -24.59 3.46
CA TRP A 715 0.64 -25.20 2.60
C TRP A 715 2.04 -25.26 3.21
N ASN A 716 2.36 -24.43 4.20
CA ASN A 716 3.65 -24.46 4.88
C ASN A 716 3.63 -25.38 6.12
N SER A 717 4.75 -26.06 6.41
CA SER A 717 4.94 -26.86 7.63
C SER A 717 5.27 -26.02 8.87
N GLY A 718 5.67 -24.75 8.70
CA GLY A 718 5.66 -23.75 9.75
C GLY A 718 4.29 -23.09 9.82
N ARG A 719 3.68 -22.97 11.00
CA ARG A 719 2.36 -22.36 11.17
C ARG A 719 2.45 -20.82 11.09
N SER A 720 2.72 -20.24 9.91
CA SER A 720 2.60 -18.79 9.73
C SER A 720 1.14 -18.36 9.75
N TYR A 721 0.80 -17.34 10.54
CA TYR A 721 -0.56 -16.81 10.69
C TYR A 721 -0.73 -15.49 9.97
N GLU A 722 -1.48 -15.47 8.89
CA GLU A 722 -1.77 -14.24 8.14
C GLU A 722 -2.99 -13.50 8.70
N VAL A 723 -3.14 -12.22 8.38
CA VAL A 723 -4.25 -11.38 8.87
C VAL A 723 -5.30 -11.21 7.80
N TYR A 724 -6.56 -11.44 8.14
CA TYR A 724 -7.71 -11.32 7.24
C TYR A 724 -8.76 -10.35 7.76
N ALA A 725 -9.59 -9.83 6.85
CA ALA A 725 -10.79 -9.06 7.19
C ALA A 725 -11.97 -9.37 6.25
N ARG A 726 -13.20 -9.20 6.74
CA ARG A 726 -14.46 -9.29 5.96
C ARG A 726 -15.52 -8.32 6.47
N GLY A 727 -16.27 -7.73 5.54
CA GLY A 727 -17.40 -6.85 5.80
C GLY A 727 -18.76 -7.55 5.76
N PHE A 728 -19.71 -7.01 6.54
CA PHE A 728 -21.04 -7.56 6.72
C PHE A 728 -22.11 -6.45 6.82
N ASN A 729 -23.30 -6.78 6.34
CA ASN A 729 -24.54 -6.05 6.59
C ASN A 729 -24.98 -6.24 8.04
N ALA A 730 -25.89 -5.39 8.52
CA ALA A 730 -26.41 -5.51 9.87
C ALA A 730 -27.01 -6.88 10.17
N ASP A 731 -27.66 -7.52 9.22
CA ASP A 731 -28.26 -8.86 9.35
C ASP A 731 -27.25 -10.03 9.29
N GLY A 732 -25.95 -9.74 9.15
CA GLY A 732 -24.90 -10.74 9.03
C GLY A 732 -24.67 -11.26 7.61
N THR A 733 -25.40 -10.77 6.61
CA THR A 733 -25.15 -11.09 5.20
C THR A 733 -23.95 -10.32 4.66
N THR A 734 -23.37 -10.77 3.55
CA THR A 734 -22.12 -10.18 2.99
C THR A 734 -22.35 -9.49 1.65
N THR A 735 -23.58 -9.45 1.16
CA THR A 735 -23.93 -8.86 -0.14
C THR A 735 -23.58 -7.38 -0.18
N GLY A 736 -22.82 -6.95 -1.18
CA GLY A 736 -22.39 -5.57 -1.33
C GLY A 736 -21.50 -5.09 -0.17
N ARG A 737 -20.73 -5.98 0.47
CA ARG A 737 -19.79 -5.67 1.57
C ARG A 737 -18.36 -6.07 1.25
N PHE A 738 -17.43 -5.56 2.05
CA PHE A 738 -16.00 -5.85 1.88
C PHE A 738 -15.77 -7.37 1.82
N PRO A 739 -15.18 -7.91 0.73
CA PRO A 739 -14.97 -9.35 0.59
C PRO A 739 -13.98 -9.86 1.64
N CYS A 740 -13.90 -11.19 1.80
CA CYS A 740 -12.91 -11.79 2.68
C CYS A 740 -11.52 -11.70 2.04
N GLU A 741 -10.60 -10.95 2.64
CA GLU A 741 -9.28 -10.69 2.06
C GLU A 741 -8.14 -10.75 3.07
N ARG A 742 -6.96 -11.21 2.60
CA ARG A 742 -5.69 -11.09 3.33
C ARG A 742 -5.24 -9.63 3.32
N MET A 743 -4.85 -9.15 4.49
CA MET A 743 -4.59 -7.74 4.75
C MET A 743 -3.11 -7.42 4.88
N ASN A 744 -2.27 -8.39 5.24
CA ASN A 744 -0.82 -8.23 5.30
C ASN A 744 -0.16 -8.50 3.93
N PRO A 745 0.84 -7.68 3.53
CA PRO A 745 1.54 -7.82 2.26
C PRO A 745 2.62 -8.90 2.30
N ASN A 746 3.29 -9.04 3.44
CA ASN A 746 4.37 -10.00 3.68
C ASN A 746 3.83 -11.21 4.44
N THR A 747 4.15 -12.42 3.98
CA THR A 747 3.80 -13.69 4.63
C THR A 747 4.97 -14.32 5.38
N ALA A 748 6.12 -13.63 5.46
CA ALA A 748 7.24 -14.07 6.26
C ALA A 748 6.98 -13.70 7.74
N GLY A 749 7.13 -14.68 8.63
CA GLY A 749 6.89 -14.52 10.07
C GLY A 749 5.46 -14.85 10.52
N ASP A 750 5.22 -14.72 11.83
CA ASP A 750 3.91 -14.93 12.45
C ASP A 750 3.23 -13.58 12.70
N GLN A 751 2.11 -13.30 12.02
CA GLN A 751 1.32 -12.10 12.26
C GLN A 751 0.28 -12.33 13.36
N SER A 752 0.03 -11.31 14.18
CA SER A 752 -0.82 -11.44 15.37
C SER A 752 -1.57 -10.15 15.75
N GLY A 753 -2.49 -10.23 16.72
CA GLY A 753 -3.09 -9.04 17.34
C GLY A 753 -3.96 -8.20 16.42
N THR A 754 -4.92 -8.81 15.71
CA THR A 754 -5.82 -8.03 14.84
C THR A 754 -6.68 -7.06 15.64
N ALA A 755 -6.79 -5.83 15.13
CA ALA A 755 -7.71 -4.85 15.67
C ALA A 755 -8.37 -4.04 14.54
N VAL A 756 -9.70 -4.09 14.48
CA VAL A 756 -10.51 -3.42 13.46
C VAL A 756 -11.19 -2.20 14.06
N ALA A 757 -11.26 -1.16 13.24
CA ALA A 757 -11.90 0.11 13.49
C ALA A 757 -12.81 0.44 12.31
N ALA A 758 -14.10 0.75 12.52
CA ALA A 758 -15.03 1.03 11.42
C ALA A 758 -15.95 2.21 11.73
N ASP A 759 -16.31 2.96 10.68
CA ASP A 759 -17.33 3.98 10.69
C ASP A 759 -18.14 3.97 9.38
N ALA A 760 -18.99 4.98 9.15
CA ALA A 760 -19.80 5.05 7.94
C ALA A 760 -18.97 5.29 6.67
N ALA A 761 -17.78 5.89 6.79
CA ALA A 761 -16.85 6.16 5.70
C ALA A 761 -16.00 4.92 5.35
N GLY A 762 -15.72 4.05 6.32
CA GLY A 762 -14.93 2.87 6.05
C GLY A 762 -14.37 2.13 7.27
N PHE A 763 -13.22 1.49 7.09
CA PHE A 763 -12.53 0.78 8.16
C PHE A 763 -11.00 0.86 8.07
N HIS A 764 -10.37 0.67 9.23
CA HIS A 764 -8.93 0.52 9.43
C HIS A 764 -8.66 -0.81 10.14
N LEU A 765 -7.55 -1.45 9.83
CA LEU A 765 -7.08 -2.67 10.46
C LEU A 765 -5.64 -2.49 10.92
N PHE A 766 -5.36 -2.93 12.14
CA PHE A 766 -4.02 -2.95 12.72
C PHE A 766 -3.66 -4.36 13.12
N TYR A 767 -2.39 -4.70 13.01
CA TYR A 767 -1.85 -6.01 13.41
C TYR A 767 -0.34 -5.91 13.67
N ALA A 768 0.20 -6.90 14.36
CA ALA A 768 1.63 -7.06 14.58
C ALA A 768 2.22 -8.00 13.52
N GLU A 769 3.35 -7.62 12.93
CA GLU A 769 4.16 -8.49 12.06
C GLU A 769 5.64 -8.13 12.19
N ASP A 770 6.55 -9.07 11.92
CA ASP A 770 7.99 -8.76 11.75
C ASP A 770 8.19 -8.05 10.40
N PHE A 771 7.84 -6.76 10.39
CA PHE A 771 7.67 -5.99 9.17
C PHE A 771 9.01 -5.71 8.50
N ASP A 772 10.10 -5.60 9.25
CA ASP A 772 11.41 -5.34 8.71
C ASP A 772 12.36 -6.54 8.73
N VAL A 773 11.85 -7.73 9.08
CA VAL A 773 12.56 -9.00 9.05
C VAL A 773 13.76 -8.99 9.99
N ASN A 774 13.66 -8.25 11.10
CA ASN A 774 14.69 -8.18 12.13
C ASN A 774 14.48 -9.21 13.26
N GLY A 775 13.39 -9.98 13.20
CA GLY A 775 12.99 -10.99 14.19
C GLY A 775 12.06 -10.47 15.30
N TYR A 776 11.65 -9.20 15.24
CA TYR A 776 10.82 -8.52 16.24
C TYR A 776 9.55 -7.99 15.60
N ALA A 777 8.45 -7.98 16.34
CA ALA A 777 7.19 -7.51 15.79
C ALA A 777 7.12 -5.97 15.75
N ASP A 778 6.52 -5.45 14.69
CA ASP A 778 6.13 -4.05 14.50
C ASP A 778 4.60 -3.96 14.40
N VAL A 779 4.03 -2.80 14.76
CA VAL A 779 2.59 -2.55 14.57
C VAL A 779 2.33 -1.89 13.22
N VAL A 780 1.63 -2.62 12.35
CA VAL A 780 1.30 -2.20 10.99
C VAL A 780 -0.15 -1.78 10.89
N ALA A 781 -0.40 -0.72 10.11
CA ALA A 781 -1.70 -0.15 9.87
C ALA A 781 -2.08 -0.29 8.39
N ARG A 782 -3.25 -0.88 8.15
CA ARG A 782 -3.96 -0.94 6.88
C ARG A 782 -5.15 0.00 6.99
N THR A 783 -5.06 1.14 6.31
CA THR A 783 -5.96 2.28 6.53
C THR A 783 -6.75 2.62 5.28
N GLY A 784 -7.95 3.21 5.43
CA GLY A 784 -8.68 3.85 4.32
C GLY A 784 -9.49 2.91 3.42
N PHE A 785 -9.88 1.74 3.94
CA PHE A 785 -10.81 0.84 3.27
C PHE A 785 -12.25 1.32 3.47
N THR A 786 -13.18 0.90 2.62
CA THR A 786 -14.63 1.10 2.81
C THR A 786 -15.30 -0.24 3.14
N ASN A 787 -16.45 -0.23 3.81
CA ASN A 787 -17.24 -1.45 4.04
C ASN A 787 -18.37 -1.61 3.00
N THR A 788 -18.00 -1.54 1.72
CA THR A 788 -18.89 -1.73 0.57
C THR A 788 -18.21 -2.63 -0.45
N GLY A 789 -18.89 -3.70 -0.87
CA GLY A 789 -18.46 -4.63 -1.92
C GLY A 789 -19.09 -4.29 -3.26
N PHE A 790 -18.75 -5.09 -4.27
CA PHE A 790 -19.23 -4.95 -5.66
C PHE A 790 -20.73 -5.18 -5.82
#